data_AF-A0A4S2MKS2-F1
#
_entry.id   AF-A0A4S2MKS2-F1
#
_cell.length_a   1.000
_cell.length_b   1.000
_cell.length_c   1.000
_cell.angle_alpha   90.00
_cell.angle_beta   90.00
_cell.angle_gamma   90.00
#
_symmetry.space_group_name_H-M   'P 1'
#
loop_
_entity.id
_entity.type
_entity.pdbx_description
1 polymer ?
#
loop_
_entity_poly.entity_id
_entity_poly.type
_entity_poly.pdbx_seq_one_letter_code
_entity_poly.pdbx_strand_id
1 'polypeptide(L)'
;MFSVGHDLALSALMDTNAFHIGFEIKPDSTNGRRLIVYHRSRRDERSFMLNMELNHLVFRFTESIPLSQDAGRSNVIDELRHSQPLIPSSQWYSVEFGRQTDGRLYLSLNKNIVKGDESKAFGKAWPQRHISRTRDPKEEDIFIGGHSNLELLRTQDPYFGRYLEENFVGCIQHIYINGEFMDPRRNSFVGDAVEGYGLTDCAHGICDQNRCENNGTCAIISGSSFECQCPMGTKGLKCQNSEELHMLQYTGRSYTEHVGFKGTSQSNMMLLITFKPVSPNGLLLYQGYSHDRRGDFLTVLLVQSHIEVQFDLGSGTANLRSPSVLMMNTWHTVRFWLNGRQGFLVVDSEDQVTTAFSYGPLVQLTLDQHMFIGSHPDADLTSAHLNNYLRKVGEGNVPGFHGCIQQLHLNGQSVDLVRDVLRGVNMENCLGHPCARPDTTCMHASHCRPEGEDFTCVCFLGYVGKRCDTPISLTRLNRASFVRRSVLRFGSPDVLTKLNMPHFDIYLDIRLRSTKLRPINHPNFWNGEQMDRRFQTLLACSTATDDRLLIGIDEQGWMLLFIDRQTVPWFKQLHGSLEEAGLNKTNEKDWEGNGGPKKLVLLVSMWHKMMLKRRGNTYLLFVNGTRIGEVRSDRLGYGKLSYNMLSIGNVNVNRQGVEAKPKRGPFSTQNPDVLFVGFNGCIENLHINGKQLSTAEATSGENIAEC
;
A
#
# COMPACT_ATOMS: atom_id res chain seq x y z
N MET A 1 3.81 -15.45 -33.96
CA MET A 1 4.06 -14.08 -34.47
C MET A 1 3.05 -13.11 -33.88
N PHE A 2 3.40 -11.83 -33.77
CA PHE A 2 2.48 -10.72 -33.48
C PHE A 2 2.87 -9.46 -34.25
N SER A 3 1.96 -8.49 -34.35
CA SER A 3 2.22 -7.19 -34.97
C SER A 3 2.03 -6.05 -33.97
N VAL A 4 2.83 -4.99 -34.06
CA VAL A 4 2.70 -3.77 -33.24
C VAL A 4 2.25 -2.61 -34.13
N GLY A 5 1.24 -1.88 -33.67
CA GLY A 5 0.50 -0.90 -34.45
C GLY A 5 1.22 0.42 -34.69
N HIS A 6 0.88 1.07 -35.81
CA HIS A 6 1.46 2.32 -36.28
C HIS A 6 1.49 3.48 -35.24
N ASP A 7 0.45 3.63 -34.41
CA ASP A 7 0.32 4.79 -33.50
C ASP A 7 1.20 4.72 -32.24
N LEU A 8 1.62 3.51 -31.82
CA LEU A 8 2.44 3.29 -30.62
C LEU A 8 3.95 3.27 -30.92
N ALA A 9 4.35 2.80 -32.11
CA ALA A 9 5.76 2.56 -32.45
C ALA A 9 6.32 3.47 -33.58
N LEU A 10 5.49 3.96 -34.52
CA LEU A 10 5.99 4.45 -35.81
C LEU A 10 5.93 5.96 -36.06
N SER A 11 5.28 6.76 -35.20
CA SER A 11 5.40 8.23 -35.31
C SER A 11 6.85 8.71 -35.12
N ALA A 12 7.65 7.99 -34.32
CA ALA A 12 9.08 8.26 -34.13
C ALA A 12 10.00 7.63 -35.19
N LEU A 13 9.64 6.46 -35.73
CA LEU A 13 10.43 5.74 -36.75
C LEU A 13 10.37 6.40 -38.13
N MET A 14 9.26 7.05 -38.46
CA MET A 14 9.00 7.63 -39.79
C MET A 14 9.49 9.08 -39.93
N ASP A 15 9.54 9.84 -38.82
CA ASP A 15 10.00 11.25 -38.80
C ASP A 15 11.49 11.42 -38.42
N THR A 16 12.19 10.34 -38.06
CA THR A 16 13.62 10.41 -37.69
C THR A 16 14.50 9.56 -38.63
N ASN A 17 15.74 10.01 -38.88
CA ASN A 17 16.70 9.29 -39.72
C ASN A 17 17.31 8.04 -39.03
N ALA A 18 16.88 7.69 -37.81
CA ALA A 18 17.48 6.65 -36.97
C ALA A 18 16.43 5.82 -36.26
N PHE A 19 16.71 4.54 -36.04
CA PHE A 19 15.88 3.69 -35.21
C PHE A 19 16.67 2.57 -34.56
N HIS A 20 16.10 2.02 -33.48
CA HIS A 20 16.68 0.93 -32.70
C HIS A 20 15.59 -0.09 -32.35
N ILE A 21 15.82 -1.36 -32.65
CA ILE A 21 14.98 -2.48 -32.20
C ILE A 21 15.87 -3.48 -31.49
N GLY A 22 15.48 -3.90 -30.29
CA GLY A 22 16.19 -4.87 -29.47
C GLY A 22 15.26 -5.94 -28.91
N PHE A 23 15.75 -7.18 -28.77
CA PHE A 23 15.06 -8.27 -28.09
C PHE A 23 16.02 -9.42 -27.78
N GLU A 24 15.56 -10.36 -26.96
CA GLU A 24 16.25 -11.63 -26.75
C GLU A 24 15.53 -12.76 -27.49
N ILE A 25 16.29 -13.64 -28.18
CA ILE A 25 15.75 -14.83 -28.82
C ILE A 25 16.41 -16.11 -28.34
N LYS A 26 15.62 -17.20 -28.28
CA LYS A 26 16.11 -18.56 -28.15
C LYS A 26 15.47 -19.39 -29.28
N PRO A 27 16.15 -19.56 -30.42
CA PRO A 27 15.59 -20.28 -31.56
C PRO A 27 15.48 -21.77 -31.25
N ASP A 28 14.37 -22.42 -31.59
CA ASP A 28 14.26 -23.89 -31.51
C ASP A 28 14.69 -24.58 -32.79
N SER A 29 14.67 -23.85 -33.91
CA SER A 29 15.18 -24.30 -35.19
C SER A 29 15.85 -23.14 -35.90
N THR A 30 17.03 -23.41 -36.46
CA THR A 30 17.79 -22.47 -37.29
C THR A 30 17.89 -22.93 -38.74
N ASN A 31 17.22 -24.04 -39.08
CA ASN A 31 17.19 -24.60 -40.44
C ASN A 31 16.34 -23.73 -41.39
N GLY A 32 16.82 -23.57 -42.62
CA GLY A 32 16.14 -22.79 -43.67
C GLY A 32 16.28 -21.28 -43.49
N ARG A 33 15.49 -20.51 -44.27
CA ARG A 33 15.37 -19.05 -44.10
C ARG A 33 14.15 -18.72 -43.24
N ARG A 34 14.38 -18.19 -42.04
CA ARG A 34 13.31 -17.93 -41.07
C ARG A 34 13.15 -16.45 -40.80
N LEU A 35 11.93 -15.93 -41.01
CA LEU A 35 11.59 -14.54 -40.77
C LEU A 35 11.44 -14.26 -39.26
N ILE A 36 12.21 -13.29 -38.74
CA ILE A 36 12.08 -12.82 -37.35
C ILE A 36 11.33 -11.49 -37.30
N VAL A 37 11.79 -10.47 -38.03
CA VAL A 37 11.14 -9.14 -38.05
C VAL A 37 10.89 -8.72 -39.48
N TYR A 38 9.72 -8.13 -39.75
CA TYR A 38 9.37 -7.54 -41.02
C TYR A 38 8.60 -6.24 -40.84
N HIS A 39 8.90 -5.24 -41.67
CA HIS A 39 8.11 -4.04 -41.80
C HIS A 39 8.25 -3.46 -43.21
N ARG A 40 7.16 -2.86 -43.71
CA ARG A 40 7.13 -2.15 -44.98
C ARG A 40 6.21 -0.95 -44.89
N SER A 41 6.76 0.23 -45.16
CA SER A 41 6.02 1.47 -45.30
C SER A 41 5.51 1.62 -46.73
N ARG A 42 4.19 1.84 -46.89
CA ARG A 42 3.60 2.19 -48.18
C ARG A 42 3.69 3.70 -48.48
N ARG A 43 4.08 4.54 -47.49
CA ARG A 43 4.19 6.00 -47.66
C ARG A 43 5.46 6.43 -48.38
N ASP A 44 6.57 5.78 -48.06
CA ASP A 44 7.90 6.13 -48.57
C ASP A 44 8.65 4.92 -49.15
N GLU A 45 7.97 3.77 -49.26
CA GLU A 45 8.49 2.52 -49.84
C GLU A 45 9.70 1.95 -49.10
N ARG A 46 10.01 2.44 -47.89
CA ARG A 46 11.06 1.91 -47.02
C ARG A 46 10.59 0.60 -46.38
N SER A 47 11.46 -0.39 -46.38
CA SER A 47 11.16 -1.71 -45.84
C SER A 47 12.37 -2.23 -45.09
N PHE A 48 12.16 -3.01 -44.04
CA PHE A 48 13.24 -3.71 -43.37
C PHE A 48 12.86 -5.12 -42.96
N MET A 49 13.86 -5.99 -42.90
CA MET A 49 13.69 -7.38 -42.54
C MET A 49 14.88 -7.85 -41.71
N LEU A 50 14.60 -8.56 -40.61
CA LEU A 50 15.57 -9.38 -39.90
C LEU A 50 15.17 -10.85 -40.07
N ASN A 51 16.08 -11.67 -40.58
CA ASN A 51 15.85 -13.10 -40.76
C ASN A 51 17.09 -13.93 -40.38
N MET A 52 16.88 -15.23 -40.19
CA MET A 52 17.96 -16.21 -40.07
C MET A 52 18.21 -16.87 -41.41
N GLU A 53 19.49 -17.00 -41.79
CA GLU A 53 19.92 -17.74 -42.97
C GLU A 53 21.17 -18.54 -42.63
N LEU A 54 21.11 -19.86 -42.84
CA LEU A 54 22.24 -20.76 -42.54
C LEU A 54 22.76 -20.56 -41.11
N ASN A 55 21.86 -20.48 -40.13
CA ASN A 55 22.14 -20.23 -38.71
C ASN A 55 22.71 -18.83 -38.38
N HIS A 56 22.78 -17.88 -39.31
CA HIS A 56 23.29 -16.53 -39.04
C HIS A 56 22.17 -15.50 -39.13
N LEU A 57 22.26 -14.43 -38.32
CA LEU A 57 21.37 -13.28 -38.42
C LEU A 57 21.74 -12.41 -39.62
N VAL A 58 20.71 -12.01 -40.36
CA VAL A 58 20.83 -11.14 -41.52
C VAL A 58 19.80 -10.02 -41.40
N PHE A 59 20.27 -8.78 -41.38
CA PHE A 59 19.46 -7.58 -41.36
C PHE A 59 19.51 -6.91 -42.74
N ARG A 60 18.34 -6.60 -43.30
CA ARG A 60 18.18 -5.95 -44.60
C ARG A 60 17.31 -4.72 -44.48
N PHE A 61 17.68 -3.68 -45.22
CA PHE A 61 16.95 -2.42 -45.28
C PHE A 61 16.86 -1.94 -46.74
N THR A 62 15.69 -1.46 -47.15
CA THR A 62 15.48 -0.85 -48.47
C THR A 62 15.21 0.64 -48.35
N GLU A 63 15.85 1.42 -49.22
CA GLU A 63 15.54 2.84 -49.42
C GLU A 63 15.23 3.14 -50.89
N SER A 64 14.17 3.92 -51.12
CA SER A 64 13.81 4.42 -52.45
C SER A 64 14.60 5.70 -52.75
N ILE A 65 15.51 5.63 -53.71
CA ILE A 65 16.31 6.76 -54.19
C ILE A 65 15.68 7.30 -55.49
N PRO A 66 15.36 8.60 -55.59
CA PRO A 66 14.87 9.19 -56.83
C PRO A 66 15.98 9.21 -57.91
N LEU A 67 15.68 8.65 -59.09
CA LEU A 67 16.57 8.66 -60.25
C LEU A 67 16.24 9.88 -61.11
N SER A 68 16.90 11.02 -60.87
CA SER A 68 16.71 12.28 -61.62
C SER A 68 15.25 12.78 -61.66
N GLN A 69 14.98 13.95 -62.25
CA GLN A 69 13.62 14.54 -62.23
C GLN A 69 12.59 13.78 -63.07
N ASP A 70 13.01 12.93 -64.01
CA ASP A 70 12.12 12.27 -64.98
C ASP A 70 12.30 10.73 -65.12
N ALA A 71 13.17 10.09 -64.32
CA ALA A 71 13.52 8.66 -64.49
C ALA A 71 13.15 7.76 -63.30
N GLY A 72 12.00 7.98 -62.66
CA GLY A 72 11.45 7.06 -61.65
C GLY A 72 12.28 6.93 -60.36
N ARG A 73 12.06 5.87 -59.59
CA ARG A 73 12.74 5.58 -58.30
C ARG A 73 13.52 4.26 -58.40
N SER A 74 14.74 4.22 -57.87
CA SER A 74 15.54 3.00 -57.70
C SER A 74 15.57 2.59 -56.23
N ASN A 75 15.33 1.33 -55.93
CA ASN A 75 15.41 0.82 -54.56
C ASN A 75 16.76 0.15 -54.32
N VAL A 76 17.49 0.64 -53.32
CA VAL A 76 18.78 0.05 -52.90
C VAL A 76 18.54 -0.79 -51.67
N ILE A 77 19.04 -2.03 -51.68
CA ILE A 77 19.02 -2.94 -50.54
C ILE A 77 20.40 -2.95 -49.92
N ASP A 78 20.50 -2.58 -48.65
CA ASP A 78 21.70 -2.82 -47.85
C ASP A 78 21.49 -4.05 -46.94
N GLU A 79 22.54 -4.84 -46.77
CA GLU A 79 22.52 -6.11 -46.04
C GLU A 79 23.67 -6.15 -45.05
N LEU A 80 23.35 -6.47 -43.80
CA LEU A 80 24.29 -6.79 -42.74
C LEU A 80 24.12 -8.22 -42.28
N ARG A 81 25.20 -8.99 -42.31
CA ARG A 81 25.25 -10.36 -41.81
C ARG A 81 26.16 -10.44 -40.60
N HIS A 82 25.66 -11.01 -39.51
CA HIS A 82 26.47 -11.28 -38.33
C HIS A 82 27.24 -12.60 -38.52
N SER A 83 28.52 -12.65 -38.14
CA SER A 83 29.40 -13.82 -38.35
C SER A 83 29.24 -14.93 -37.31
N GLN A 84 28.73 -14.60 -36.13
CA GLN A 84 28.45 -15.59 -35.09
C GLN A 84 27.18 -16.39 -35.41
N PRO A 85 27.22 -17.74 -35.39
CA PRO A 85 26.07 -18.58 -35.62
C PRO A 85 25.18 -18.68 -34.36
N LEU A 86 23.88 -18.87 -34.60
CA LEU A 86 22.89 -19.23 -33.60
C LEU A 86 22.84 -20.75 -33.44
N ILE A 87 22.69 -21.21 -32.20
CA ILE A 87 22.59 -22.63 -31.85
C ILE A 87 21.17 -22.90 -31.35
N PRO A 88 20.42 -23.82 -31.99
CA PRO A 88 19.07 -24.18 -31.56
C PRO A 88 18.98 -24.64 -30.10
N SER A 89 17.93 -24.19 -29.42
CA SER A 89 17.48 -24.52 -28.05
C SER A 89 18.55 -24.49 -26.95
N SER A 90 19.71 -23.88 -27.20
CA SER A 90 20.86 -23.90 -26.29
C SER A 90 20.83 -22.74 -25.29
N GLN A 91 20.71 -21.51 -25.78
CA GLN A 91 20.84 -20.30 -24.96
C GLN A 91 20.02 -19.14 -25.52
N TRP A 92 19.83 -18.11 -24.69
CA TRP A 92 19.30 -16.82 -25.12
C TRP A 92 20.37 -16.00 -25.82
N TYR A 93 19.96 -15.31 -26.87
CA TYR A 93 20.79 -14.40 -27.66
C TYR A 93 20.18 -12.99 -27.59
N SER A 94 20.96 -12.02 -27.13
CA SER A 94 20.58 -10.60 -27.17
C SER A 94 20.83 -10.06 -28.57
N VAL A 95 19.78 -9.57 -29.23
CA VAL A 95 19.80 -9.07 -30.61
C VAL A 95 19.40 -7.61 -30.59
N GLU A 96 20.20 -6.76 -31.20
CA GLU A 96 19.83 -5.35 -31.45
C GLU A 96 20.17 -4.98 -32.89
N PHE A 97 19.30 -4.26 -33.56
CA PHE A 97 19.55 -3.81 -34.93
C PHE A 97 18.83 -2.50 -35.19
N GLY A 98 19.27 -1.80 -36.23
CA GLY A 98 18.63 -0.57 -36.63
C GLY A 98 19.50 0.31 -37.50
N ARG A 99 19.15 1.59 -37.53
CA ARG A 99 19.80 2.62 -38.33
C ARG A 99 20.27 3.75 -37.42
N GLN A 100 21.52 4.16 -37.56
CA GLN A 100 22.11 5.27 -36.83
C GLN A 100 21.74 6.62 -37.48
N THR A 101 21.94 7.72 -36.75
CA THR A 101 21.64 9.09 -37.23
C THR A 101 22.47 9.53 -38.43
N ASP A 102 23.62 8.88 -38.65
CA ASP A 102 24.48 9.07 -39.82
C ASP A 102 24.05 8.23 -41.04
N GLY A 103 22.97 7.45 -40.93
CA GLY A 103 22.43 6.63 -42.01
C GLY A 103 22.97 5.20 -42.08
N ARG A 104 23.96 4.84 -41.24
CA ARG A 104 24.51 3.47 -41.23
C ARG A 104 23.59 2.48 -40.53
N LEU A 105 23.50 1.28 -41.09
CA LEU A 105 22.89 0.14 -40.42
C LEU A 105 23.84 -0.43 -39.35
N TYR A 106 23.27 -1.06 -38.32
CA TYR A 106 24.02 -1.92 -37.41
C TYR A 106 23.22 -3.16 -37.05
N LEU A 107 23.94 -4.23 -36.73
CA LEU A 107 23.41 -5.49 -36.23
C LEU A 107 24.32 -5.98 -35.10
N SER A 108 23.73 -6.20 -33.93
CA SER A 108 24.38 -6.65 -32.70
C SER A 108 23.88 -8.03 -32.32
N LEU A 109 24.80 -8.92 -31.97
CA LEU A 109 24.50 -10.21 -31.34
C LEU A 109 25.36 -10.38 -30.10
N ASN A 110 24.73 -10.52 -28.93
CA ASN A 110 25.39 -10.61 -27.63
C ASN A 110 26.41 -9.48 -27.40
N LYS A 111 26.01 -8.24 -27.75
CA LYS A 111 26.80 -7.00 -27.67
C LYS A 111 27.94 -6.90 -28.69
N ASN A 112 28.15 -7.89 -29.55
CA ASN A 112 29.09 -7.79 -30.67
C ASN A 112 28.40 -7.10 -31.85
N ILE A 113 28.89 -5.92 -32.23
CA ILE A 113 28.23 -5.07 -33.23
C ILE A 113 28.97 -5.17 -34.57
N VAL A 114 28.21 -5.41 -35.64
CA VAL A 114 28.62 -5.23 -37.04
C VAL A 114 27.93 -3.98 -37.58
N LYS A 115 28.69 -3.12 -38.26
CA LYS A 115 28.19 -1.87 -38.85
C LYS A 115 28.28 -1.89 -40.38
N GLY A 116 27.34 -1.22 -41.02
CA GLY A 116 27.33 -1.00 -42.47
C GLY A 116 28.49 -0.12 -42.92
N ASP A 117 28.86 -0.28 -44.19
CA ASP A 117 29.88 0.54 -44.85
C ASP A 117 29.40 2.00 -44.92
N GLU A 118 30.28 2.94 -44.56
CA GLU A 118 30.01 4.38 -44.66
C GLU A 118 29.69 4.79 -46.11
N SER A 119 30.26 4.11 -47.11
CA SER A 119 29.99 4.39 -48.53
C SER A 119 28.57 3.99 -48.97
N LYS A 120 27.92 3.12 -48.19
CA LYS A 120 26.53 2.68 -48.37
C LYS A 120 25.56 3.37 -47.41
N ALA A 121 26.05 4.31 -46.59
CA ALA A 121 25.21 5.07 -45.69
C ALA A 121 24.18 5.89 -46.49
N PHE A 122 22.91 5.68 -46.21
CA PHE A 122 21.83 6.35 -46.91
C PHE A 122 21.81 7.85 -46.56
N GLY A 123 21.54 8.71 -47.56
CA GLY A 123 21.64 10.17 -47.45
C GLY A 123 20.74 10.81 -46.38
N LYS A 124 21.06 12.06 -45.97
CA LYS A 124 20.27 12.83 -45.00
C LYS A 124 19.01 13.44 -45.63
N ALA A 125 17.84 13.15 -45.05
CA ALA A 125 16.55 13.85 -45.08
C ALA A 125 16.05 14.41 -46.42
N TRP A 126 15.00 13.80 -46.99
CA TRP A 126 14.18 14.41 -48.06
C TRP A 126 12.98 15.18 -47.48
N PRO A 127 12.45 16.21 -48.17
CA PRO A 127 11.49 17.14 -47.59
C PRO A 127 10.15 16.48 -47.29
N GLN A 128 9.58 16.79 -46.11
CA GLN A 128 8.24 16.40 -45.71
C GLN A 128 7.20 16.88 -46.75
N ARG A 129 6.69 15.97 -47.58
CA ARG A 129 5.45 16.20 -48.32
C ARG A 129 4.28 15.73 -47.45
N HIS A 130 3.46 16.67 -47.01
CA HIS A 130 2.15 16.39 -46.44
C HIS A 130 1.26 15.72 -47.50
N ILE A 131 0.83 14.47 -47.27
CA ILE A 131 -0.17 13.78 -48.10
C ILE A 131 -1.19 13.04 -47.20
N SER A 132 -2.44 13.10 -47.66
CA SER A 132 -3.75 12.79 -47.05
C SER A 132 -3.89 11.57 -46.12
N ARG A 133 -4.60 11.78 -44.99
CA ARG A 133 -5.04 10.82 -43.95
C ARG A 133 -6.21 9.90 -44.38
N THR A 134 -6.13 9.24 -45.52
CA THR A 134 -7.21 8.34 -45.98
C THR A 134 -6.66 7.01 -46.47
N ARG A 135 -6.15 6.16 -45.56
CA ARG A 135 -5.81 4.76 -45.88
C ARG A 135 -5.63 3.88 -44.63
N ASP A 136 -5.81 2.57 -44.82
CA ASP A 136 -5.96 1.53 -43.78
C ASP A 136 -4.70 1.39 -42.88
N PRO A 137 -4.79 1.64 -41.56
CA PRO A 137 -3.64 1.65 -40.65
C PRO A 137 -2.97 0.28 -40.44
N LYS A 138 -3.61 -0.83 -40.82
CA LYS A 138 -3.08 -2.20 -40.59
C LYS A 138 -1.90 -2.60 -41.49
N GLU A 139 -1.67 -1.89 -42.60
CA GLU A 139 -0.64 -2.27 -43.59
C GLU A 139 0.77 -1.72 -43.28
N GLU A 140 0.94 -1.01 -42.16
CA GLU A 140 2.19 -0.37 -41.74
C GLU A 140 2.74 -0.93 -40.41
N ASP A 141 2.22 -2.04 -39.91
CA ASP A 141 2.67 -2.63 -38.64
C ASP A 141 4.12 -3.15 -38.69
N ILE A 142 4.75 -3.32 -37.53
CA ILE A 142 5.99 -4.10 -37.37
C ILE A 142 5.61 -5.51 -36.94
N PHE A 143 5.97 -6.49 -37.75
CA PHE A 143 5.71 -7.90 -37.50
C PHE A 143 6.91 -8.56 -36.81
N ILE A 144 6.67 -9.24 -35.69
CA ILE A 144 7.69 -9.91 -34.87
C ILE A 144 7.36 -11.40 -34.75
N GLY A 145 8.38 -12.24 -34.94
CA GLY A 145 8.30 -13.69 -35.02
C GLY A 145 7.78 -14.24 -36.35
N GLY A 146 7.59 -13.40 -37.37
CA GLY A 146 7.08 -13.81 -38.69
C GLY A 146 5.89 -13.00 -39.20
N HIS A 147 5.27 -13.44 -40.30
CA HIS A 147 4.10 -12.80 -40.92
C HIS A 147 2.90 -13.76 -40.97
N SER A 148 1.68 -13.24 -40.87
CA SER A 148 0.43 -14.04 -40.79
C SER A 148 0.12 -14.76 -42.10
N ASN A 149 0.55 -14.19 -43.23
CA ASN A 149 0.44 -14.78 -44.55
C ASN A 149 1.77 -14.64 -45.31
N LEU A 150 2.66 -15.61 -45.12
CA LEU A 150 3.97 -15.61 -45.78
C LEU A 150 3.86 -15.76 -47.30
N GLU A 151 2.87 -16.52 -47.80
CA GLU A 151 2.69 -16.74 -49.23
C GLU A 151 2.32 -15.43 -49.97
N LEU A 152 1.42 -14.66 -49.36
CA LEU A 152 1.10 -13.33 -49.83
C LEU A 152 2.32 -12.42 -49.81
N LEU A 153 3.08 -12.43 -48.72
CA LEU A 153 4.25 -11.59 -48.58
C LEU A 153 5.35 -11.96 -49.60
N ARG A 154 5.53 -13.25 -49.86
CA ARG A 154 6.47 -13.79 -50.87
C ARG A 154 6.16 -13.31 -52.28
N THR A 155 4.88 -13.18 -52.62
CA THR A 155 4.42 -12.76 -53.95
C THR A 155 4.28 -11.25 -54.10
N GLN A 156 3.97 -10.55 -53.01
CA GLN A 156 3.68 -9.10 -53.03
C GLN A 156 4.88 -8.22 -52.64
N ASP A 157 5.89 -8.74 -51.94
CA ASP A 157 7.10 -7.98 -51.63
C ASP A 157 8.19 -8.17 -52.71
N PRO A 158 8.37 -7.21 -53.64
CA PRO A 158 9.37 -7.31 -54.70
C PRO A 158 10.83 -7.33 -54.21
N TYR A 159 11.11 -6.94 -52.96
CA TYR A 159 12.48 -6.81 -52.44
C TYR A 159 12.86 -8.00 -51.59
N PHE A 160 11.99 -8.37 -50.65
CA PHE A 160 12.28 -9.37 -49.63
C PHE A 160 11.62 -10.72 -49.89
N GLY A 161 10.64 -10.81 -50.79
CA GLY A 161 9.88 -12.04 -51.03
C GLY A 161 10.74 -13.28 -51.27
N ARG A 162 11.86 -13.14 -52.01
CA ARG A 162 12.80 -14.24 -52.31
C ARG A 162 13.55 -14.82 -51.09
N TYR A 163 13.54 -14.12 -49.96
CA TYR A 163 14.25 -14.53 -48.73
C TYR A 163 13.31 -15.15 -47.69
N LEU A 164 12.01 -15.24 -47.98
CA LEU A 164 10.99 -15.74 -47.09
C LEU A 164 10.69 -17.21 -47.39
N GLU A 165 10.97 -18.09 -46.44
CA GLU A 165 10.60 -19.51 -46.51
C GLU A 165 9.66 -19.87 -45.37
N GLU A 166 10.10 -19.64 -44.13
CA GLU A 166 9.34 -19.99 -42.93
C GLU A 166 9.32 -18.86 -41.90
N ASN A 167 8.37 -18.93 -40.95
CA ASN A 167 8.38 -18.05 -39.79
C ASN A 167 9.39 -18.53 -38.74
N PHE A 168 9.78 -17.64 -37.83
CA PHE A 168 10.60 -17.98 -36.68
C PHE A 168 9.88 -18.99 -35.77
N VAL A 169 10.63 -19.97 -35.27
CA VAL A 169 10.18 -20.96 -34.29
C VAL A 169 11.17 -20.94 -33.12
N GLY A 170 10.67 -20.58 -31.95
CA GLY A 170 11.45 -20.41 -30.73
C GLY A 170 10.85 -19.32 -29.86
N CYS A 171 11.65 -18.84 -28.91
CA CYS A 171 11.23 -17.88 -27.90
C CYS A 171 11.75 -16.48 -28.18
N ILE A 172 10.94 -15.47 -27.89
CA ILE A 172 11.29 -14.05 -27.95
C ILE A 172 10.86 -13.40 -26.64
N GLN A 173 11.74 -12.63 -26.00
CA GLN A 173 11.44 -11.85 -24.79
C GLN A 173 12.15 -10.49 -24.81
N HIS A 174 11.85 -9.62 -23.84
CA HIS A 174 12.51 -8.31 -23.66
C HIS A 174 12.52 -7.44 -24.93
N ILE A 175 11.35 -7.25 -25.57
CA ILE A 175 11.23 -6.53 -26.83
C ILE A 175 11.25 -5.02 -26.56
N TYR A 176 12.14 -4.30 -27.24
CA TYR A 176 12.26 -2.85 -27.18
C TYR A 176 12.24 -2.24 -28.59
N ILE A 177 11.51 -1.14 -28.75
CA ILE A 177 11.52 -0.33 -29.96
C ILE A 177 11.82 1.11 -29.54
N ASN A 178 12.94 1.65 -30.03
CA ASN A 178 13.49 2.96 -29.67
C ASN A 178 13.63 3.19 -28.15
N GLY A 179 13.92 2.12 -27.41
CA GLY A 179 14.09 2.15 -25.95
C GLY A 179 12.79 2.00 -25.15
N GLU A 180 11.63 1.97 -25.79
CA GLU A 180 10.36 1.67 -25.13
C GLU A 180 10.10 0.16 -25.18
N PHE A 181 9.67 -0.43 -24.06
CA PHE A 181 9.34 -1.86 -23.95
C PHE A 181 8.01 -2.15 -24.63
N MET A 182 7.93 -3.27 -25.35
CA MET A 182 6.73 -3.72 -26.07
C MET A 182 6.18 -4.99 -25.43
N ASP A 183 4.93 -4.94 -24.97
CA ASP A 183 4.20 -6.09 -24.46
C ASP A 183 3.55 -6.88 -25.62
N PRO A 184 3.95 -8.13 -25.87
CA PRO A 184 3.48 -8.91 -27.01
C PRO A 184 2.01 -9.37 -26.88
N ARG A 185 1.34 -9.10 -25.76
CA ARG A 185 -0.09 -9.42 -25.56
C ARG A 185 -0.96 -8.47 -26.37
N ARG A 186 -2.19 -8.91 -26.69
CA ARG A 186 -3.10 -8.14 -27.54
C ARG A 186 -3.58 -6.85 -26.83
N ASN A 187 -3.63 -5.76 -27.58
CA ASN A 187 -4.03 -4.43 -27.13
C ASN A 187 -5.44 -4.33 -26.55
N SER A 188 -6.35 -5.21 -26.98
CA SER A 188 -7.69 -5.32 -26.42
C SER A 188 -7.70 -5.75 -24.95
N PHE A 189 -6.57 -6.26 -24.45
CA PHE A 189 -6.38 -6.64 -23.05
C PHE A 189 -5.44 -5.65 -22.35
N VAL A 190 -4.13 -5.87 -22.48
CA VAL A 190 -3.08 -5.21 -21.68
C VAL A 190 -1.82 -4.89 -22.48
N GLY A 191 -1.57 -5.56 -23.61
CA GLY A 191 -0.31 -5.40 -24.33
C GLY A 191 -0.37 -4.40 -25.48
N ASP A 192 0.65 -4.42 -26.33
CA ASP A 192 0.85 -3.48 -27.44
C ASP A 192 0.60 -4.13 -28.80
N ALA A 193 0.40 -5.46 -28.84
CA ALA A 193 0.17 -6.18 -30.08
C ALA A 193 -1.23 -5.91 -30.65
N VAL A 194 -1.31 -5.61 -31.94
CA VAL A 194 -2.59 -5.43 -32.66
C VAL A 194 -3.23 -6.79 -32.92
N GLU A 195 -2.45 -7.74 -33.45
CA GLU A 195 -2.85 -9.11 -33.72
C GLU A 195 -1.70 -10.10 -33.42
N GLY A 196 -2.03 -11.37 -33.20
CA GLY A 196 -1.05 -12.43 -32.94
C GLY A 196 -1.59 -13.82 -33.27
N TYR A 197 -0.73 -14.69 -33.79
CA TYR A 197 -1.07 -16.05 -34.24
C TYR A 197 0.04 -17.03 -33.84
N GLY A 198 -0.36 -18.21 -33.35
CA GLY A 198 0.55 -19.30 -33.02
C GLY A 198 1.54 -18.97 -31.90
N LEU A 199 1.12 -18.21 -30.88
CA LEU A 199 1.92 -17.89 -29.70
C LEU A 199 1.56 -18.86 -28.58
N THR A 200 2.58 -19.41 -27.93
CA THR A 200 2.45 -20.26 -26.73
C THR A 200 3.50 -19.83 -25.71
N ASP A 201 3.30 -20.21 -24.45
CA ASP A 201 4.28 -19.94 -23.40
C ASP A 201 5.56 -20.78 -23.60
N CYS A 202 6.69 -20.09 -23.71
CA CYS A 202 8.01 -20.68 -23.84
C CYS A 202 8.52 -21.37 -22.57
N ALA A 203 7.91 -21.06 -21.43
CA ALA A 203 8.26 -21.63 -20.14
C ALA A 203 7.45 -22.88 -19.77
N HIS A 204 6.70 -23.45 -20.72
CA HIS A 204 5.91 -24.66 -20.50
C HIS A 204 6.79 -25.80 -19.95
N GLY A 205 6.45 -26.32 -18.76
CA GLY A 205 7.16 -27.41 -18.09
C GLY A 205 8.22 -27.01 -17.05
N ILE A 206 8.58 -25.73 -16.92
CA ILE A 206 9.56 -25.29 -15.90
C ILE A 206 9.05 -25.64 -14.48
N CYS A 207 7.80 -25.31 -14.17
CA CYS A 207 7.21 -25.58 -12.87
C CYS A 207 6.86 -27.05 -12.63
N ASP A 208 6.72 -27.86 -13.69
CA ASP A 208 6.52 -29.32 -13.54
C ASP A 208 7.78 -30.00 -12.97
N GLN A 209 8.96 -29.50 -13.37
CA GLN A 209 10.26 -29.98 -12.89
C GLN A 209 10.70 -29.32 -11.57
N ASN A 210 10.12 -28.18 -11.22
CA ASN A 210 10.53 -27.38 -10.07
C ASN A 210 9.37 -27.20 -9.07
N ARG A 211 9.24 -28.18 -8.17
CA ARG A 211 8.24 -28.14 -7.10
C ARG A 211 8.71 -27.31 -5.92
N CYS A 212 7.83 -26.44 -5.44
CA CYS A 212 7.99 -25.68 -4.21
C CYS A 212 7.43 -26.47 -3.02
N GLU A 213 8.07 -26.34 -1.87
CA GLU A 213 7.66 -26.96 -0.60
C GLU A 213 6.69 -26.05 0.17
N ASN A 214 6.15 -26.56 1.29
CA ASN A 214 5.28 -25.82 2.22
C ASN A 214 4.13 -25.04 1.55
N ASN A 215 3.47 -25.66 0.56
CA ASN A 215 2.38 -25.07 -0.22
C ASN A 215 2.77 -23.82 -1.03
N GLY A 216 4.06 -23.67 -1.34
CA GLY A 216 4.55 -22.67 -2.26
C GLY A 216 4.05 -22.88 -3.68
N THR A 217 3.83 -21.77 -4.38
CA THR A 217 3.41 -21.78 -5.78
C THR A 217 4.61 -21.50 -6.67
N CYS A 218 4.86 -22.34 -7.68
CA CYS A 218 5.90 -22.05 -8.67
C CYS A 218 5.38 -20.98 -9.65
N ALA A 219 6.12 -19.89 -9.79
CA ALA A 219 5.86 -18.83 -10.75
C ALA A 219 7.01 -18.75 -11.74
N ILE A 220 6.67 -18.67 -13.02
CA ILE A 220 7.64 -18.46 -14.10
C ILE A 220 8.00 -16.97 -14.14
N ILE A 221 9.30 -16.66 -14.16
CA ILE A 221 9.78 -15.26 -14.28
C ILE A 221 10.26 -14.97 -15.71
N SER A 222 10.79 -15.97 -16.41
CA SER A 222 11.22 -15.84 -17.81
C SER A 222 11.05 -17.18 -18.53
N GLY A 223 11.30 -17.20 -19.84
CA GLY A 223 11.22 -18.45 -20.64
C GLY A 223 12.20 -19.56 -20.21
N SER A 224 13.06 -19.33 -19.21
CA SER A 224 13.96 -20.35 -18.63
C SER A 224 14.14 -20.27 -17.11
N SER A 225 13.41 -19.40 -16.40
CA SER A 225 13.56 -19.24 -14.95
C SER A 225 12.23 -19.30 -14.21
N PHE A 226 12.29 -19.75 -12.96
CA PHE A 226 11.18 -19.78 -12.04
C PHE A 226 11.59 -19.20 -10.68
N GLU A 227 10.60 -18.84 -9.89
CA GLU A 227 10.71 -18.56 -8.48
C GLU A 227 9.55 -19.22 -7.75
N CYS A 228 9.83 -19.69 -6.53
CA CYS A 228 8.78 -20.12 -5.64
C CYS A 228 8.20 -18.91 -4.91
N GLN A 229 6.89 -18.72 -5.05
CA GLN A 229 6.09 -17.83 -4.22
C GLN A 229 5.85 -18.50 -2.88
N CYS A 230 6.72 -18.22 -1.92
CA CYS A 230 6.71 -18.80 -0.59
C CYS A 230 5.61 -18.17 0.27
N PRO A 231 4.71 -18.98 0.85
CA PRO A 231 3.71 -18.47 1.77
C PRO A 231 4.37 -17.81 2.97
N MET A 232 3.71 -16.79 3.52
CA MET A 232 4.15 -16.09 4.71
C MET A 232 4.50 -17.06 5.85
N GLY A 233 5.70 -16.89 6.42
CA GLY A 233 6.27 -17.80 7.43
C GLY A 233 7.19 -18.89 6.87
N THR A 234 7.41 -18.91 5.56
CA THR A 234 8.35 -19.83 4.89
C THR A 234 9.31 -19.06 3.98
N LYS A 235 10.52 -19.59 3.79
CA LYS A 235 11.56 -18.99 2.95
C LYS A 235 12.50 -20.01 2.33
N GLY A 236 13.40 -19.49 1.50
CA GLY A 236 14.39 -20.27 0.74
C GLY A 236 13.92 -20.50 -0.69
N LEU A 237 14.84 -20.94 -1.56
CA LEU A 237 14.60 -21.09 -2.99
C LEU A 237 13.37 -21.95 -3.33
N LYS A 238 13.06 -22.96 -2.50
CA LYS A 238 11.90 -23.83 -2.64
C LYS A 238 10.95 -23.73 -1.45
N CYS A 239 11.02 -22.66 -0.66
CA CYS A 239 10.19 -22.47 0.54
C CYS A 239 10.40 -23.53 1.63
N GLN A 240 11.58 -24.16 1.67
CA GLN A 240 11.86 -25.32 2.53
C GLN A 240 12.07 -24.98 4.01
N ASN A 241 12.39 -23.71 4.32
CA ASN A 241 12.69 -23.28 5.69
C ASN A 241 11.52 -22.49 6.29
N SER A 242 11.28 -22.64 7.59
CA SER A 242 10.31 -21.81 8.33
C SER A 242 10.97 -20.59 8.96
N GLU A 243 10.22 -19.49 9.09
CA GLU A 243 10.64 -18.28 9.77
C GLU A 243 9.45 -17.62 10.49
N GLU A 244 9.64 -17.23 11.75
CA GLU A 244 8.67 -16.40 12.46
C GLU A 244 8.89 -14.92 12.08
N LEU A 245 7.81 -14.27 11.63
CA LEU A 245 7.84 -12.89 11.15
C LEU A 245 7.33 -11.94 12.24
N HIS A 246 8.12 -10.92 12.55
CA HIS A 246 7.76 -9.92 13.56
C HIS A 246 7.67 -8.51 12.97
N MET A 247 8.51 -8.19 11.98
CA MET A 247 8.49 -6.91 11.29
C MET A 247 8.78 -7.13 9.82
N LEU A 248 7.83 -6.77 8.96
CA LEU A 248 7.89 -7.19 7.56
C LEU A 248 8.82 -6.33 6.71
N GLN A 249 9.59 -7.02 5.87
CA GLN A 249 10.36 -6.49 4.76
C GLN A 249 9.81 -7.08 3.45
N TYR A 250 9.71 -6.22 2.46
CA TYR A 250 9.30 -6.53 1.09
C TYR A 250 10.53 -6.47 0.18
N THR A 251 10.62 -7.39 -0.78
CA THR A 251 11.81 -7.57 -1.63
C THR A 251 11.62 -7.08 -3.07
N GLY A 252 10.53 -6.37 -3.36
CA GLY A 252 10.17 -5.93 -4.71
C GLY A 252 9.28 -6.90 -5.50
N ARG A 253 9.16 -8.15 -5.05
CA ARG A 253 8.15 -9.13 -5.54
C ARG A 253 7.29 -9.72 -4.42
N SER A 254 7.59 -9.37 -3.18
CA SER A 254 6.77 -9.73 -2.03
C SER A 254 5.47 -8.93 -2.03
N TYR A 255 4.40 -9.53 -1.51
CA TYR A 255 3.19 -8.78 -1.20
C TYR A 255 2.48 -9.36 0.02
N THR A 256 1.66 -8.52 0.65
CA THR A 256 0.63 -8.95 1.58
C THR A 256 -0.72 -8.42 1.14
N GLU A 257 -1.75 -9.24 1.31
CA GLU A 257 -3.14 -8.97 1.01
C GLU A 257 -3.90 -8.69 2.32
N HIS A 258 -4.63 -7.58 2.35
CA HIS A 258 -5.38 -7.09 3.50
C HIS A 258 -6.82 -6.76 3.08
N VAL A 259 -7.76 -6.77 4.03
CA VAL A 259 -9.13 -6.30 3.76
C VAL A 259 -9.13 -4.85 3.28
N GLY A 260 -8.28 -4.00 3.88
CA GLY A 260 -8.16 -2.60 3.50
C GLY A 260 -9.49 -1.87 3.58
N PHE A 261 -9.84 -1.15 2.51
CA PHE A 261 -11.11 -0.42 2.36
C PHE A 261 -12.19 -1.22 1.62
N LYS A 262 -12.09 -2.54 1.59
CA LYS A 262 -13.00 -3.38 0.80
C LYS A 262 -14.45 -3.22 1.23
N GLY A 263 -15.34 -3.07 0.25
CA GLY A 263 -16.78 -2.91 0.45
C GLY A 263 -17.15 -1.56 1.03
N THR A 264 -16.24 -0.58 0.99
CA THR A 264 -16.51 0.78 1.46
C THR A 264 -16.70 1.74 0.28
N SER A 265 -17.55 2.74 0.49
CA SER A 265 -17.73 3.88 -0.42
C SER A 265 -17.73 5.13 0.44
N GLN A 266 -16.65 5.90 0.38
CA GLN A 266 -16.40 7.01 1.33
C GLN A 266 -16.05 8.29 0.60
N SER A 267 -16.64 9.40 1.04
CA SER A 267 -16.25 10.76 0.60
C SER A 267 -15.10 11.32 1.42
N ASN A 268 -14.82 10.74 2.58
CA ASN A 268 -13.70 11.11 3.44
C ASN A 268 -12.93 9.84 3.82
N MET A 269 -11.62 9.89 3.72
CA MET A 269 -10.75 8.74 3.91
C MET A 269 -9.39 9.22 4.38
N MET A 270 -8.70 8.44 5.22
CA MET A 270 -7.33 8.71 5.63
C MET A 270 -6.47 7.45 5.57
N LEU A 271 -5.24 7.64 5.07
CA LEU A 271 -4.19 6.64 5.01
C LEU A 271 -2.93 7.22 5.65
N LEU A 272 -2.32 6.48 6.59
CA LEU A 272 -0.98 6.76 7.10
C LEU A 272 -0.13 5.51 6.95
N ILE A 273 1.05 5.64 6.36
CA ILE A 273 2.00 4.55 6.22
C ILE A 273 3.42 5.01 6.59
N THR A 274 4.09 4.24 7.44
CA THR A 274 5.49 4.49 7.83
C THR A 274 6.36 3.36 7.29
N PHE A 275 7.35 3.70 6.48
CA PHE A 275 8.17 2.73 5.75
C PHE A 275 9.60 3.24 5.56
N LYS A 276 10.51 2.31 5.22
CA LYS A 276 11.94 2.57 4.97
C LYS A 276 12.29 2.01 3.59
N PRO A 277 12.37 2.86 2.54
CA PRO A 277 12.61 2.41 1.17
C PRO A 277 14.07 2.06 0.94
N VAL A 278 14.33 0.97 0.22
CA VAL A 278 15.66 0.56 -0.26
C VAL A 278 15.83 0.90 -1.74
N SER A 279 14.73 0.89 -2.51
CA SER A 279 14.69 1.22 -3.94
C SER A 279 13.99 2.56 -4.20
N PRO A 280 14.45 3.36 -5.19
CA PRO A 280 13.82 4.62 -5.57
C PRO A 280 12.48 4.43 -6.29
N ASN A 281 12.17 3.22 -6.76
CA ASN A 281 10.93 2.90 -7.46
C ASN A 281 10.27 1.66 -6.85
N GLY A 282 8.94 1.67 -6.76
CA GLY A 282 8.17 0.50 -6.35
C GLY A 282 6.72 0.80 -5.98
N LEU A 283 5.84 -0.17 -6.19
CA LEU A 283 4.45 -0.15 -5.73
C LEU A 283 4.38 -0.43 -4.23
N LEU A 284 4.00 0.57 -3.43
CA LEU A 284 3.88 0.42 -1.98
C LEU A 284 2.51 -0.13 -1.58
N LEU A 285 1.43 0.38 -2.19
CA LEU A 285 0.05 -0.01 -1.88
C LEU A 285 -0.83 0.13 -3.12
N TYR A 286 -1.71 -0.84 -3.38
CA TYR A 286 -2.75 -0.76 -4.40
C TYR A 286 -4.07 -1.32 -3.87
N GLN A 287 -5.19 -0.65 -4.19
CA GLN A 287 -6.53 -1.21 -4.05
C GLN A 287 -7.44 -0.66 -5.13
N GLY A 288 -8.18 -1.54 -5.82
CA GLY A 288 -9.12 -1.16 -6.88
C GLY A 288 -10.58 -1.51 -6.58
N TYR A 289 -11.46 -1.05 -7.46
CA TYR A 289 -12.87 -1.42 -7.46
C TYR A 289 -13.09 -2.83 -8.03
N SER A 290 -12.56 -3.09 -9.23
CA SER A 290 -12.86 -4.32 -9.98
C SER A 290 -11.65 -4.88 -10.73
N HIS A 291 -11.69 -6.20 -10.98
CA HIS A 291 -10.64 -6.95 -11.71
C HIS A 291 -10.63 -6.67 -13.22
N ASP A 292 -11.66 -5.97 -13.74
CA ASP A 292 -11.70 -5.52 -15.14
C ASP A 292 -10.84 -4.26 -15.40
N ARG A 293 -10.07 -3.81 -14.40
CA ARG A 293 -9.15 -2.66 -14.45
C ARG A 293 -9.85 -1.30 -14.56
N ARG A 294 -11.17 -1.28 -14.41
CA ARG A 294 -11.99 -0.06 -14.50
C ARG A 294 -12.55 0.31 -13.13
N GLY A 295 -12.99 1.57 -13.06
CA GLY A 295 -13.55 2.16 -11.87
C GLY A 295 -12.50 2.70 -10.93
N ASP A 296 -12.94 2.94 -9.70
CA ASP A 296 -12.18 3.63 -8.68
C ASP A 296 -10.94 2.83 -8.26
N PHE A 297 -9.87 3.53 -7.93
CA PHE A 297 -8.70 2.93 -7.32
C PHE A 297 -7.96 3.92 -6.43
N LEU A 298 -7.11 3.39 -5.56
CA LEU A 298 -6.12 4.12 -4.78
C LEU A 298 -4.79 3.39 -4.86
N THR A 299 -3.71 4.14 -5.09
CA THR A 299 -2.35 3.59 -5.12
C THR A 299 -1.37 4.54 -4.44
N VAL A 300 -0.33 3.97 -3.83
CA VAL A 300 0.85 4.69 -3.33
C VAL A 300 2.09 4.10 -3.99
N LEU A 301 2.90 4.96 -4.61
CA LEU A 301 4.04 4.58 -5.45
C LEU A 301 5.29 5.34 -5.00
N LEU A 302 6.43 4.69 -5.12
CA LEU A 302 7.73 5.35 -5.19
C LEU A 302 8.13 5.50 -6.65
N VAL A 303 8.47 6.73 -7.03
CA VAL A 303 8.79 7.14 -8.40
C VAL A 303 9.99 8.08 -8.37
N GLN A 304 11.18 7.61 -8.76
CA GLN A 304 12.44 8.38 -8.64
C GLN A 304 12.60 8.99 -7.25
N SER A 305 12.43 8.17 -6.22
CA SER A 305 12.47 8.57 -4.82
C SER A 305 11.40 9.58 -4.40
N HIS A 306 10.42 9.95 -5.22
CA HIS A 306 9.28 10.73 -4.78
C HIS A 306 8.14 9.80 -4.40
N ILE A 307 7.30 10.24 -3.47
CA ILE A 307 6.03 9.57 -3.23
C ILE A 307 4.99 10.11 -4.18
N GLU A 308 4.30 9.21 -4.85
CA GLU A 308 3.10 9.51 -5.63
C GLU A 308 1.89 8.78 -5.06
N VAL A 309 0.82 9.53 -4.81
CA VAL A 309 -0.50 8.97 -4.52
C VAL A 309 -1.40 9.26 -5.70
N GLN A 310 -2.00 8.21 -6.27
CA GLN A 310 -2.95 8.34 -7.37
C GLN A 310 -4.29 7.74 -6.95
N PHE A 311 -5.38 8.41 -7.31
CA PHE A 311 -6.73 7.90 -7.07
C PHE A 311 -7.69 8.34 -8.17
N ASP A 312 -8.75 7.55 -8.36
CA ASP A 312 -9.83 7.85 -9.30
C ASP A 312 -11.17 7.60 -8.61
N LEU A 313 -12.12 8.51 -8.81
CA LEU A 313 -13.50 8.41 -8.29
C LEU A 313 -14.50 8.07 -9.42
N GLY A 314 -14.02 7.54 -10.54
CA GLY A 314 -14.80 7.09 -11.69
C GLY A 314 -14.89 8.10 -12.84
N SER A 315 -14.15 9.20 -12.79
CA SER A 315 -14.24 10.30 -13.78
C SER A 315 -12.87 10.91 -14.14
N GLY A 316 -11.78 10.27 -13.72
CA GLY A 316 -10.43 10.63 -14.12
C GLY A 316 -9.48 10.73 -12.93
N THR A 317 -8.26 10.26 -13.15
CA THR A 317 -7.26 10.09 -12.10
C THR A 317 -6.67 11.41 -11.63
N ALA A 318 -6.62 11.57 -10.31
CA ALA A 318 -5.86 12.61 -9.62
C ALA A 318 -4.48 12.07 -9.21
N ASN A 319 -3.43 12.86 -9.41
CA ASN A 319 -2.05 12.49 -9.09
C ASN A 319 -1.45 13.52 -8.12
N LEU A 320 -1.00 13.07 -6.95
CA LEU A 320 -0.27 13.87 -5.97
C LEU A 320 1.15 13.37 -5.90
N ARG A 321 2.14 14.26 -6.00
CA ARG A 321 3.55 13.95 -5.86
C ARG A 321 4.17 14.75 -4.71
N SER A 322 5.06 14.13 -3.93
CA SER A 322 5.84 14.85 -2.92
C SER A 322 6.71 15.92 -3.59
N PRO A 323 6.93 17.09 -2.96
CA PRO A 323 7.79 18.13 -3.54
C PRO A 323 9.28 17.73 -3.48
N SER A 324 9.65 16.98 -2.44
CA SER A 324 11.01 16.51 -2.20
C SER A 324 11.18 15.03 -2.53
N VAL A 325 12.42 14.65 -2.87
CA VAL A 325 12.85 13.25 -2.87
C VAL A 325 12.99 12.73 -1.45
N LEU A 326 12.62 11.47 -1.25
CA LEU A 326 12.86 10.70 -0.04
C LEU A 326 14.32 10.22 -0.02
N MET A 327 14.87 10.12 1.18
CA MET A 327 16.18 9.52 1.40
C MET A 327 16.03 7.99 1.47
N MET A 328 16.87 7.26 0.74
CA MET A 328 16.85 5.80 0.82
C MET A 328 17.45 5.34 2.15
N ASN A 329 16.97 4.21 2.65
CA ASN A 329 17.39 3.60 3.92
C ASN A 329 17.12 4.47 5.16
N THR A 330 16.13 5.37 5.10
CA THR A 330 15.62 6.11 6.26
C THR A 330 14.12 5.94 6.41
N TRP A 331 13.60 6.09 7.62
CA TRP A 331 12.17 6.01 7.88
C TRP A 331 11.45 7.27 7.38
N HIS A 332 10.39 7.05 6.62
CA HIS A 332 9.49 8.08 6.15
C HIS A 332 8.06 7.77 6.57
N THR A 333 7.24 8.81 6.76
CA THR A 333 5.81 8.69 7.04
C THR A 333 5.01 9.45 6.00
N VAL A 334 4.19 8.74 5.25
CA VAL A 334 3.24 9.35 4.30
C VAL A 334 1.88 9.44 4.96
N ARG A 335 1.28 10.63 4.90
CA ARG A 335 -0.10 10.89 5.28
C ARG A 335 -0.87 11.36 4.06
N PHE A 336 -1.94 10.64 3.75
CA PHE A 336 -2.87 10.97 2.68
C PHE A 336 -4.28 11.02 3.22
N TRP A 337 -5.07 11.99 2.79
CA TRP A 337 -6.50 11.99 3.07
C TRP A 337 -7.32 12.56 1.91
N LEU A 338 -8.57 12.11 1.82
CA LEU A 338 -9.57 12.60 0.90
C LEU A 338 -10.62 13.43 1.64
N ASN A 339 -11.04 14.53 1.03
CA ASN A 339 -12.23 15.29 1.38
C ASN A 339 -13.04 15.58 0.12
N GLY A 340 -14.10 14.80 -0.09
CA GLY A 340 -14.84 14.71 -1.34
C GLY A 340 -13.91 14.35 -2.49
N ARG A 341 -13.74 15.28 -3.43
CA ARG A 341 -12.89 15.10 -4.62
C ARG A 341 -11.43 15.46 -4.39
N GLN A 342 -11.13 16.16 -3.30
CA GLN A 342 -9.80 16.69 -3.03
C GLN A 342 -8.98 15.66 -2.25
N GLY A 343 -7.82 15.32 -2.78
CA GLY A 343 -6.78 14.61 -2.06
C GLY A 343 -5.75 15.59 -1.50
N PHE A 344 -5.15 15.19 -0.39
CA PHE A 344 -4.08 15.92 0.28
C PHE A 344 -2.98 14.94 0.66
N LEU A 345 -1.73 15.32 0.42
CA LEU A 345 -0.55 14.51 0.68
C LEU A 345 0.45 15.31 1.51
N VAL A 346 0.93 14.70 2.59
CA VAL A 346 2.03 15.20 3.43
C VAL A 346 3.02 14.07 3.64
N VAL A 347 4.31 14.35 3.45
CA VAL A 347 5.40 13.41 3.73
C VAL A 347 6.21 13.93 4.92
N ASP A 348 6.52 13.02 5.85
CA ASP A 348 7.26 13.27 7.08
C ASP A 348 6.68 14.37 7.96
N SER A 349 7.47 15.43 8.20
CA SER A 349 7.09 16.64 8.93
C SER A 349 7.22 17.87 8.02
N GLU A 350 7.08 17.69 6.71
CA GLU A 350 7.07 18.81 5.78
C GLU A 350 5.83 19.68 6.03
N ASP A 351 6.03 21.00 6.07
CA ASP A 351 4.93 21.98 6.17
C ASP A 351 4.13 22.08 4.86
N GLN A 352 4.66 21.51 3.77
CA GLN A 352 4.03 21.55 2.45
C GLN A 352 2.98 20.45 2.30
N VAL A 353 1.75 20.88 1.95
CA VAL A 353 0.64 19.99 1.63
C VAL A 353 0.44 20.00 0.12
N THR A 354 0.75 18.89 -0.55
CA THR A 354 0.40 18.71 -1.96
C THR A 354 -1.09 18.41 -2.06
N THR A 355 -1.80 18.98 -3.04
CA THR A 355 -3.22 18.68 -3.28
C THR A 355 -3.49 18.41 -4.75
N ALA A 356 -4.47 17.56 -5.02
CA ALA A 356 -5.02 17.34 -6.35
C ALA A 356 -6.50 16.95 -6.25
N PHE A 357 -7.23 17.04 -7.35
CA PHE A 357 -8.66 16.73 -7.39
C PHE A 357 -8.98 15.74 -8.49
N SER A 358 -9.85 14.76 -8.20
CA SER A 358 -10.45 13.91 -9.23
C SER A 358 -11.45 14.74 -10.03
N TYR A 359 -11.39 14.66 -11.35
CA TYR A 359 -12.33 15.35 -12.23
C TYR A 359 -13.72 14.70 -12.18
N GLY A 360 -14.74 15.41 -12.66
CA GLY A 360 -16.13 14.93 -12.67
C GLY A 360 -16.91 15.16 -11.36
N PRO A 361 -18.20 14.79 -11.31
CA PRO A 361 -19.10 15.10 -10.20
C PRO A 361 -19.03 14.10 -9.04
N LEU A 362 -18.42 12.94 -9.24
CA LEU A 362 -18.35 11.86 -8.25
C LEU A 362 -17.41 12.24 -7.11
N VAL A 363 -17.84 11.99 -5.86
CA VAL A 363 -17.12 12.42 -4.64
C VAL A 363 -16.74 11.25 -3.73
N GLN A 364 -17.17 10.04 -4.06
CA GLN A 364 -16.97 8.86 -3.24
C GLN A 364 -15.95 7.95 -3.89
N LEU A 365 -14.99 7.48 -3.11
CA LEU A 365 -14.08 6.41 -3.52
C LEU A 365 -14.69 5.07 -3.12
N THR A 366 -15.01 4.22 -4.09
CA THR A 366 -15.62 2.91 -3.89
C THR A 366 -14.64 1.79 -4.20
N LEU A 367 -14.20 1.05 -3.18
CA LEU A 367 -13.19 0.00 -3.32
C LEU A 367 -13.80 -1.36 -2.93
N ASP A 368 -13.69 -2.37 -3.79
CA ASP A 368 -14.28 -3.71 -3.55
C ASP A 368 -13.27 -4.86 -3.65
N GLN A 369 -12.07 -4.59 -4.18
CA GLN A 369 -10.95 -5.53 -4.09
C GLN A 369 -10.29 -5.48 -2.71
N HIS A 370 -9.48 -6.49 -2.39
CA HIS A 370 -8.55 -6.42 -1.26
C HIS A 370 -7.44 -5.41 -1.55
N MET A 371 -6.81 -4.92 -0.47
CA MET A 371 -5.64 -4.07 -0.53
C MET A 371 -4.38 -4.92 -0.61
N PHE A 372 -3.53 -4.61 -1.58
CA PHE A 372 -2.21 -5.21 -1.71
C PHE A 372 -1.14 -4.21 -1.26
N ILE A 373 -0.20 -4.68 -0.45
CA ILE A 373 0.96 -3.93 0.01
C ILE A 373 2.21 -4.62 -0.52
N GLY A 374 3.18 -3.84 -1.02
CA GLY A 374 4.47 -4.34 -1.48
C GLY A 374 4.55 -4.65 -2.97
N SER A 375 3.55 -5.32 -3.53
CA SER A 375 3.37 -5.51 -4.98
C SER A 375 1.95 -6.02 -5.24
N HIS A 376 1.57 -6.14 -6.51
CA HIS A 376 0.32 -6.80 -6.89
C HIS A 376 0.67 -8.18 -7.48
N PRO A 377 -0.02 -9.28 -7.10
CA PRO A 377 0.26 -10.63 -7.62
C PRO A 377 0.08 -10.75 -9.14
N ASP A 378 -0.71 -9.87 -9.72
CA ASP A 378 -0.96 -9.79 -11.15
C ASP A 378 -1.08 -8.33 -11.58
N ALA A 379 -0.02 -7.74 -12.15
CA ALA A 379 -0.01 -6.34 -12.54
C ALA A 379 -1.12 -5.98 -13.55
N ASP A 380 -1.66 -6.96 -14.28
CA ASP A 380 -2.76 -6.73 -15.22
C ASP A 380 -4.08 -6.44 -14.53
N LEU A 381 -4.24 -6.80 -13.26
CA LEU A 381 -5.45 -6.50 -12.48
C LEU A 381 -5.39 -5.11 -11.82
N THR A 382 -4.32 -4.37 -12.07
CA THR A 382 -4.21 -2.96 -11.67
C THR A 382 -4.91 -2.05 -12.69
N SER A 383 -5.38 -0.89 -12.20
CA SER A 383 -6.16 0.08 -12.98
C SER A 383 -5.47 0.44 -14.30
N ALA A 384 -6.25 0.51 -15.38
CA ALA A 384 -5.76 0.95 -16.68
C ALA A 384 -5.35 2.44 -16.70
N HIS A 385 -5.80 3.22 -15.71
CA HIS A 385 -5.45 4.63 -15.55
C HIS A 385 -4.22 4.86 -14.65
N LEU A 386 -3.65 3.79 -14.09
CA LEU A 386 -2.38 3.88 -13.38
C LEU A 386 -1.33 4.45 -14.34
N ASN A 387 -0.72 5.56 -13.95
CA ASN A 387 0.17 6.30 -14.84
C ASN A 387 1.32 5.40 -15.34
N ASN A 388 1.59 5.40 -16.64
CA ASN A 388 2.53 4.49 -17.33
C ASN A 388 4.00 4.63 -16.91
N TYR A 389 4.32 5.42 -15.88
CA TYR A 389 5.68 5.63 -15.40
C TYR A 389 6.42 4.31 -15.14
N LEU A 390 5.75 3.34 -14.53
CA LEU A 390 6.36 2.07 -14.14
C LEU A 390 6.48 1.08 -15.31
N ARG A 391 5.67 1.23 -16.37
CA ARG A 391 5.86 0.50 -17.64
C ARG A 391 7.15 0.92 -18.37
N LYS A 392 7.60 2.17 -18.17
CA LYS A 392 8.80 2.72 -18.81
C LYS A 392 10.12 2.35 -18.13
N VAL A 393 10.09 1.90 -16.87
CA VAL A 393 11.30 1.69 -16.06
C VAL A 393 11.73 0.21 -15.98
N GLY A 394 10.90 -0.75 -16.44
CA GLY A 394 11.32 -2.15 -16.55
C GLY A 394 10.25 -3.06 -17.16
N GLU A 395 10.69 -3.95 -18.07
CA GLU A 395 10.10 -5.24 -18.49
C GLU A 395 8.56 -5.41 -18.51
N GLY A 396 7.78 -4.34 -18.68
CA GLY A 396 6.31 -4.39 -18.74
C GLY A 396 5.58 -4.55 -17.40
N ASN A 397 6.30 -4.69 -16.27
CA ASN A 397 5.71 -4.90 -14.94
C ASN A 397 5.99 -3.73 -14.00
N VAL A 398 5.01 -3.40 -13.16
CA VAL A 398 5.19 -2.45 -12.07
C VAL A 398 6.12 -3.09 -11.02
N PRO A 399 7.35 -2.57 -10.79
CA PRO A 399 8.21 -3.10 -9.75
C PRO A 399 7.51 -2.95 -8.40
N GLY A 400 7.62 -3.96 -7.53
CA GLY A 400 7.13 -3.86 -6.17
C GLY A 400 8.05 -3.00 -5.30
N PHE A 401 7.52 -2.56 -4.16
CA PHE A 401 8.29 -1.94 -3.11
C PHE A 401 9.35 -2.89 -2.53
N HIS A 402 10.57 -2.36 -2.42
CA HIS A 402 11.66 -2.99 -1.70
C HIS A 402 11.99 -2.13 -0.47
N GLY A 403 11.76 -2.68 0.72
CA GLY A 403 12.00 -1.99 1.98
C GLY A 403 11.16 -2.53 3.13
N CYS A 404 11.23 -1.86 4.27
CA CYS A 404 10.47 -2.25 5.47
C CYS A 404 9.23 -1.39 5.66
N ILE A 405 8.17 -1.96 6.22
CA ILE A 405 6.97 -1.20 6.61
C ILE A 405 6.75 -1.40 8.11
N GLN A 406 6.67 -0.29 8.83
CA GLN A 406 6.56 -0.27 10.29
C GLN A 406 5.12 -0.12 10.76
N GLN A 407 4.31 0.65 10.04
CA GLN A 407 3.00 1.05 10.53
C GLN A 407 2.07 1.37 9.35
N LEU A 408 0.81 0.97 9.48
CA LEU A 408 -0.28 1.32 8.57
C LEU A 408 -1.50 1.72 9.40
N HIS A 409 -2.10 2.88 9.09
CA HIS A 409 -3.40 3.27 9.60
C HIS A 409 -4.37 3.58 8.46
N LEU A 410 -5.57 3.05 8.59
CA LEU A 410 -6.69 3.29 7.69
C LEU A 410 -7.80 3.95 8.52
N ASN A 411 -8.19 5.18 8.17
CA ASN A 411 -9.17 5.98 8.91
C ASN A 411 -8.88 6.04 10.43
N GLY A 412 -7.61 6.24 10.79
CA GLY A 412 -7.16 6.28 12.19
C GLY A 412 -6.97 4.92 12.86
N GLN A 413 -7.53 3.83 12.30
CA GLN A 413 -7.38 2.48 12.84
C GLN A 413 -6.05 1.87 12.41
N SER A 414 -5.31 1.29 13.37
CA SER A 414 -4.05 0.60 13.08
C SER A 414 -4.32 -0.77 12.48
N VAL A 415 -3.60 -1.12 11.42
CA VAL A 415 -3.58 -2.46 10.83
C VAL A 415 -2.35 -3.20 11.36
N ASP A 416 -2.53 -4.42 11.88
CA ASP A 416 -1.42 -5.29 12.26
C ASP A 416 -0.86 -5.96 11.00
N LEU A 417 0.29 -5.47 10.55
CA LEU A 417 0.93 -5.91 9.31
C LEU A 417 1.33 -7.39 9.32
N VAL A 418 1.34 -8.07 10.47
CA VAL A 418 1.63 -9.51 10.57
C VAL A 418 0.36 -10.33 10.76
N ARG A 419 -0.53 -9.90 11.66
CA ARG A 419 -1.70 -10.69 12.08
C ARG A 419 -2.93 -10.49 11.21
N ASP A 420 -3.09 -9.33 10.59
CA ASP A 420 -4.27 -9.01 9.78
C ASP A 420 -4.10 -9.41 8.30
N VAL A 421 -3.00 -10.08 7.96
CA VAL A 421 -2.69 -10.54 6.61
C VAL A 421 -3.61 -11.71 6.22
N LEU A 422 -4.31 -11.56 5.09
CA LEU A 422 -5.12 -12.63 4.49
C LEU A 422 -4.24 -13.62 3.71
N ARG A 423 -3.25 -13.10 2.99
CA ARG A 423 -2.26 -13.86 2.22
C ARG A 423 -0.98 -13.05 2.11
N GLY A 424 0.17 -13.69 2.30
CA GLY A 424 1.48 -13.06 2.09
C GLY A 424 2.40 -13.97 1.29
N VAL A 425 3.23 -13.38 0.44
CA VAL A 425 4.19 -14.09 -0.43
C VAL A 425 5.57 -13.48 -0.29
N ASN A 426 6.59 -14.33 -0.14
CA ASN A 426 8.01 -13.96 -0.10
C ASN A 426 8.32 -12.88 0.94
N MET A 427 7.67 -12.95 2.11
CA MET A 427 7.87 -11.99 3.19
C MET A 427 9.11 -12.32 4.02
N GLU A 428 9.89 -11.30 4.36
CA GLU A 428 11.09 -11.44 5.19
C GLU A 428 10.98 -10.56 6.44
N ASN A 429 11.85 -10.82 7.43
CA ASN A 429 12.01 -9.91 8.56
C ASN A 429 12.88 -8.70 8.19
N CYS A 430 12.49 -7.51 8.64
CA CYS A 430 13.27 -6.27 8.55
C CYS A 430 14.45 -6.30 9.54
N LEU A 431 15.47 -7.12 9.25
CA LEU A 431 16.58 -7.42 10.18
C LEU A 431 17.41 -6.20 10.61
N GLY A 432 17.30 -5.08 9.90
CA GLY A 432 17.92 -3.81 10.29
C GLY A 432 17.29 -3.14 11.52
N HIS A 433 16.10 -3.59 11.97
CA HIS A 433 15.39 -2.99 13.09
C HIS A 433 15.32 -3.95 14.31
N PRO A 434 15.53 -3.47 15.56
CA PRO A 434 15.55 -4.34 16.75
C PRO A 434 14.27 -5.17 16.98
N CYS A 435 13.09 -4.65 16.62
CA CYS A 435 11.83 -5.41 16.72
C CYS A 435 11.69 -6.56 15.72
N ALA A 436 12.60 -6.73 14.74
CA ALA A 436 12.63 -7.93 13.91
C ALA A 436 13.16 -9.16 14.67
N ARG A 437 13.76 -8.96 15.85
CA ARG A 437 14.20 -10.03 16.76
C ARG A 437 13.73 -9.72 18.19
N PRO A 438 12.40 -9.71 18.43
CA PRO A 438 11.82 -9.18 19.65
C PRO A 438 12.30 -9.92 20.90
N ASP A 439 12.55 -11.23 20.82
CA ASP A 439 13.04 -12.03 21.97
C ASP A 439 14.40 -11.56 22.48
N THR A 440 15.24 -11.07 21.57
CA THR A 440 16.53 -10.49 21.93
C THR A 440 16.43 -9.01 22.27
N THR A 441 15.34 -8.33 21.94
CA THR A 441 15.19 -6.88 22.14
C THR A 441 14.43 -6.58 23.43
N CYS A 442 13.28 -7.22 23.64
CA CYS A 442 12.40 -7.06 24.79
C CYS A 442 12.33 -8.38 25.58
N MET A 443 12.75 -8.35 26.84
CA MET A 443 12.84 -9.53 27.69
C MET A 443 11.45 -10.02 28.14
N HIS A 444 11.40 -11.27 28.60
CA HIS A 444 10.20 -11.89 29.18
C HIS A 444 9.00 -11.91 28.23
N ALA A 445 9.24 -12.12 26.93
CA ALA A 445 8.23 -12.10 25.86
C ALA A 445 7.42 -10.79 25.80
N SER A 446 8.01 -9.68 26.29
CA SER A 446 7.39 -8.36 26.25
C SER A 446 7.25 -7.89 24.81
N HIS A 447 6.16 -7.18 24.51
CA HIS A 447 5.86 -6.77 23.13
C HIS A 447 6.77 -5.63 22.67
N CYS A 448 7.54 -5.85 21.60
CA CYS A 448 8.36 -4.82 20.97
C CYS A 448 7.50 -3.94 20.06
N ARG A 449 7.55 -2.63 20.26
CA ARG A 449 6.91 -1.66 19.37
C ARG A 449 7.97 -0.80 18.69
N PRO A 450 8.05 -0.85 17.35
CA PRO A 450 9.05 -0.14 16.59
C PRO A 450 8.72 1.37 16.52
N GLU A 451 9.72 2.25 16.60
CA GLU A 451 9.57 3.72 16.53
C GLU A 451 10.72 4.35 15.72
N GLY A 452 10.51 4.55 14.41
CA GLY A 452 11.61 4.95 13.51
C GLY A 452 12.76 3.93 13.57
N GLU A 453 13.98 4.40 13.83
CA GLU A 453 15.16 3.54 14.02
C GLU A 453 15.27 2.95 15.45
N ASP A 454 14.50 3.46 16.43
CA ASP A 454 14.51 2.98 17.81
C ASP A 454 13.30 2.08 18.09
N PHE A 455 13.19 1.59 19.31
CA PHE A 455 12.11 0.74 19.76
C PHE A 455 11.69 1.07 21.19
N THR A 456 10.49 0.63 21.52
CA THR A 456 9.98 0.64 22.89
C THR A 456 9.43 -0.72 23.23
N CYS A 457 9.75 -1.23 24.42
CA CYS A 457 9.15 -2.46 24.91
C CYS A 457 7.92 -2.13 25.76
N VAL A 458 6.83 -2.85 25.52
CA VAL A 458 5.64 -2.83 26.38
C VAL A 458 5.85 -3.90 27.45
N CYS A 459 6.30 -3.48 28.62
CA CYS A 459 6.68 -4.40 29.69
C CYS A 459 5.47 -4.99 30.38
N PHE A 460 5.46 -6.31 30.53
CA PHE A 460 4.47 -6.97 31.38
C PHE A 460 4.61 -6.54 32.85
N LEU A 461 3.48 -6.63 33.55
CA LEU A 461 3.41 -6.34 34.98
C LEU A 461 4.47 -7.15 35.76
N GLY A 462 5.31 -6.44 36.52
CA GLY A 462 6.42 -7.03 37.26
C GLY A 462 7.80 -6.75 36.67
N TYR A 463 7.87 -6.11 35.49
CA TYR A 463 9.13 -5.77 34.82
C TYR A 463 9.15 -4.31 34.34
N VAL A 464 10.32 -3.69 34.40
CA VAL A 464 10.59 -2.32 33.95
C VAL A 464 11.93 -2.23 33.21
N GLY A 465 12.26 -1.02 32.75
CA GLY A 465 13.48 -0.74 31.98
C GLY A 465 13.21 -0.71 30.47
N LYS A 466 14.15 -0.16 29.68
CA LYS A 466 14.00 -0.03 28.21
C LYS A 466 13.73 -1.38 27.53
N ARG A 467 14.26 -2.47 28.09
CA ARG A 467 14.14 -3.84 27.58
C ARG A 467 13.31 -4.77 28.47
N CYS A 468 12.61 -4.24 29.48
CA CYS A 468 11.81 -5.05 30.43
C CYS A 468 12.64 -6.13 31.16
N ASP A 469 13.90 -5.83 31.43
CA ASP A 469 14.90 -6.73 32.02
C ASP A 469 14.97 -6.61 33.55
N THR A 470 14.44 -5.52 34.11
CA THR A 470 14.54 -5.23 35.54
C THR A 470 13.25 -5.67 36.26
N PRO A 471 13.28 -6.68 37.14
CA PRO A 471 12.11 -7.09 37.89
C PRO A 471 11.77 -6.09 38.99
N ILE A 472 10.47 -5.91 39.25
CA ILE A 472 9.94 -5.07 40.34
C ILE A 472 9.01 -5.88 41.24
N SER A 473 9.02 -5.55 42.54
CA SER A 473 8.19 -6.20 43.54
C SER A 473 6.82 -5.53 43.59
N LEU A 474 5.82 -6.17 42.99
CA LEU A 474 4.44 -5.65 42.93
C LEU A 474 3.80 -5.43 44.31
N THR A 475 4.21 -6.19 45.32
CA THR A 475 3.77 -6.05 46.71
C THR A 475 4.33 -4.81 47.39
N ARG A 476 5.45 -4.27 46.91
CA ARG A 476 6.07 -3.03 47.43
C ARG A 476 5.69 -1.79 46.61
N LEU A 477 4.98 -1.98 45.49
CA LEU A 477 4.57 -0.92 44.60
C LEU A 477 3.29 -0.24 45.14
N ASN A 478 3.50 0.69 46.06
CA ASN A 478 2.43 1.46 46.73
C ASN A 478 1.97 2.68 45.91
N ARG A 479 2.87 3.23 45.08
CA ARG A 479 2.59 4.33 44.15
C ARG A 479 2.93 3.89 42.74
N ALA A 480 1.90 3.69 41.93
CA ALA A 480 2.07 3.26 40.55
C ALA A 480 2.21 4.46 39.60
N SER A 481 3.25 4.45 38.79
CA SER A 481 3.43 5.38 37.67
C SER A 481 2.74 4.85 36.41
N PHE A 482 2.06 5.75 35.71
CA PHE A 482 1.42 5.50 34.42
C PHE A 482 1.98 6.45 33.37
N VAL A 483 2.42 5.91 32.24
CA VAL A 483 3.04 6.63 31.11
C VAL A 483 2.17 6.56 29.85
N ARG A 484 0.90 6.96 29.91
CA ARG A 484 -0.14 6.94 28.83
C ARG A 484 -0.45 5.58 28.19
N ARG A 485 0.53 4.70 28.04
CA ARG A 485 0.42 3.33 27.54
C ARG A 485 0.54 2.32 28.68
N SER A 486 0.32 2.79 29.92
CA SER A 486 0.30 1.96 31.09
C SER A 486 -1.13 1.56 31.41
N VAL A 487 -1.33 0.31 31.79
CA VAL A 487 -2.62 -0.20 32.21
C VAL A 487 -2.45 -1.20 33.34
N LEU A 488 -3.36 -1.15 34.31
CA LEU A 488 -3.62 -2.23 35.25
C LEU A 488 -5.03 -2.75 35.04
N ARG A 489 -5.21 -4.07 35.03
CA ARG A 489 -6.50 -4.73 34.87
C ARG A 489 -6.79 -5.61 36.07
N PHE A 490 -7.99 -5.50 36.62
CA PHE A 490 -8.48 -6.31 37.72
C PHE A 490 -9.75 -7.04 37.27
N GLY A 491 -9.61 -8.34 37.03
CA GLY A 491 -10.72 -9.23 36.63
C GLY A 491 -10.95 -10.38 37.60
N SER A 492 -10.34 -10.38 38.79
CA SER A 492 -10.50 -11.46 39.76
C SER A 492 -11.91 -11.44 40.37
N PRO A 493 -12.50 -12.62 40.70
CA PRO A 493 -13.82 -12.70 41.32
C PRO A 493 -13.96 -11.81 42.58
N ASP A 494 -12.91 -11.71 43.39
CA ASP A 494 -12.89 -10.89 44.62
C ASP A 494 -13.04 -9.39 44.36
N VAL A 495 -12.56 -8.90 43.22
CA VAL A 495 -12.71 -7.51 42.79
C VAL A 495 -14.07 -7.31 42.13
N LEU A 496 -14.45 -8.21 41.22
CA LEU A 496 -15.68 -8.10 40.44
C LEU A 496 -16.94 -8.21 41.30
N THR A 497 -16.96 -9.08 42.31
CA THR A 497 -18.08 -9.18 43.27
C THR A 497 -18.32 -7.86 44.00
N LYS A 498 -17.24 -7.11 44.31
CA LYS A 498 -17.35 -5.80 44.95
C LYS A 498 -17.81 -4.71 43.99
N LEU A 499 -17.30 -4.72 42.77
CA LEU A 499 -17.64 -3.77 41.71
C LEU A 499 -19.10 -3.91 41.24
N ASN A 500 -19.69 -5.10 41.39
CA ASN A 500 -21.06 -5.40 40.98
C ASN A 500 -22.10 -5.30 42.10
N MET A 501 -21.70 -4.84 43.29
CA MET A 501 -22.66 -4.49 44.32
C MET A 501 -23.57 -3.34 43.85
N PRO A 502 -24.85 -3.33 44.27
CA PRO A 502 -25.75 -2.22 43.97
C PRO A 502 -25.26 -0.91 44.61
N HIS A 503 -24.45 -1.00 45.65
CA HIS A 503 -23.78 0.13 46.28
C HIS A 503 -22.29 -0.20 46.38
N PHE A 504 -21.44 0.60 45.75
CA PHE A 504 -19.99 0.47 45.90
C PHE A 504 -19.33 1.84 45.91
N ASP A 505 -18.13 1.90 46.47
CA ASP A 505 -17.25 3.06 46.49
C ASP A 505 -15.86 2.64 45.97
N ILE A 506 -15.34 3.35 44.98
CA ILE A 506 -13.93 3.28 44.56
C ILE A 506 -13.27 4.57 45.01
N TYR A 507 -12.14 4.45 45.70
CA TYR A 507 -11.31 5.58 46.14
C TYR A 507 -9.91 5.42 45.59
N LEU A 508 -9.29 6.50 45.14
CA LEU A 508 -7.89 6.52 44.73
C LEU A 508 -7.34 7.96 44.77
N ASP A 509 -6.04 8.09 44.98
CA ASP A 509 -5.34 9.38 44.92
C ASP A 509 -4.57 9.47 43.60
N ILE A 510 -4.67 10.61 42.91
CA ILE A 510 -3.96 10.84 41.64
C ILE A 510 -3.02 12.03 41.72
N ARG A 511 -1.88 11.92 41.05
CA ARG A 511 -0.98 13.04 40.75
C ARG A 511 -0.72 13.11 39.25
N LEU A 512 -1.25 14.13 38.58
CA LEU A 512 -1.05 14.35 37.15
C LEU A 512 0.38 14.81 36.85
N ARG A 513 1.01 14.27 35.80
CA ARG A 513 2.27 14.80 35.26
C ARG A 513 2.04 15.88 34.20
N SER A 514 0.93 15.80 33.46
CA SER A 514 0.57 16.77 32.44
C SER A 514 -0.90 16.65 32.08
N THR A 515 -1.59 17.76 31.85
CA THR A 515 -2.91 17.77 31.19
C THR A 515 -2.77 17.91 29.67
N LYS A 516 -1.61 18.37 29.17
CA LYS A 516 -1.37 18.54 27.73
C LYS A 516 -1.43 17.19 27.06
N LEU A 517 -2.38 17.01 26.17
CA LEU A 517 -2.41 15.89 25.26
C LEU A 517 -1.50 16.27 24.10
N ARG A 518 -0.33 15.62 23.96
CA ARG A 518 0.50 15.82 22.76
C ARG A 518 -0.43 15.60 21.56
N PRO A 519 -0.36 16.43 20.51
CA PRO A 519 -0.94 16.04 19.24
C PRO A 519 -0.40 14.65 18.96
N ILE A 520 -1.27 13.67 18.72
CA ILE A 520 -0.90 12.69 17.71
C ILE A 520 -0.54 13.58 16.51
N ASN A 521 0.60 13.36 15.86
CA ASN A 521 0.99 14.10 14.65
C ASN A 521 -0.08 13.87 13.57
N HIS A 522 -1.20 14.57 13.70
CA HIS A 522 -2.28 14.81 12.78
C HIS A 522 -2.07 16.27 12.38
N PRO A 523 -1.48 16.50 11.20
CA PRO A 523 -1.40 17.85 10.67
C PRO A 523 -2.83 18.28 10.33
N ASN A 524 -3.32 19.25 11.08
CA ASN A 524 -4.28 20.26 10.64
C ASN A 524 -5.59 19.78 9.97
N PHE A 525 -6.63 19.55 10.80
CA PHE A 525 -8.00 19.88 10.42
C PHE A 525 -8.14 21.41 10.34
N TRP A 526 -7.72 22.02 9.23
CA TRP A 526 -8.22 23.34 8.84
C TRP A 526 -9.55 23.15 8.14
N ASN A 527 -10.59 22.94 8.94
CA ASN A 527 -11.88 23.56 8.74
C ASN A 527 -12.39 23.83 10.16
N GLY A 528 -12.50 25.11 10.52
CA GLY A 528 -13.21 25.48 11.74
C GLY A 528 -14.59 24.80 11.73
N GLU A 529 -14.99 24.27 12.88
CA GLU A 529 -16.21 23.48 13.13
C GLU A 529 -16.08 21.95 13.12
N GLN A 530 -15.16 21.38 13.91
CA GLN A 530 -15.49 20.22 14.75
C GLN A 530 -14.43 20.07 15.86
N MET A 531 -14.85 20.28 17.12
CA MET A 531 -13.97 20.12 18.28
C MET A 531 -13.72 18.63 18.56
N ASP A 532 -12.56 18.10 18.17
CA ASP A 532 -12.04 16.83 18.71
C ASP A 532 -11.75 17.01 20.20
N ARG A 533 -12.67 16.58 21.08
CA ARG A 533 -12.42 16.56 22.53
C ARG A 533 -11.54 15.35 22.85
N ARG A 534 -10.35 15.61 23.40
CA ARG A 534 -9.37 14.59 23.76
C ARG A 534 -9.34 14.40 25.28
N PHE A 535 -9.27 13.15 25.74
CA PHE A 535 -9.29 12.82 27.18
C PHE A 535 -8.20 11.83 27.56
N GLN A 536 -7.62 12.01 28.75
CA GLN A 536 -6.84 10.98 29.43
C GLN A 536 -7.78 10.06 30.20
N THR A 537 -7.87 8.80 29.81
CA THR A 537 -8.65 7.80 30.52
C THR A 537 -7.94 7.41 31.81
N LEU A 538 -8.55 7.70 32.96
CA LEU A 538 -8.02 7.34 34.26
C LEU A 538 -8.52 5.95 34.70
N LEU A 539 -9.81 5.69 34.54
CA LEU A 539 -10.47 4.49 35.02
C LEU A 539 -11.59 4.05 34.06
N ALA A 540 -11.70 2.74 33.83
CA ALA A 540 -12.85 2.11 33.19
C ALA A 540 -13.36 0.91 33.97
N CYS A 541 -14.68 0.80 34.08
CA CYS A 541 -15.35 -0.46 34.40
C CYS A 541 -16.01 -0.98 33.12
N SER A 542 -15.52 -2.08 32.57
CA SER A 542 -16.04 -2.69 31.34
C SER A 542 -17.00 -3.84 31.65
N THR A 543 -17.98 -4.03 30.78
CA THR A 543 -18.92 -5.16 30.79
C THR A 543 -18.52 -6.20 29.72
N ALA A 544 -19.18 -7.37 29.73
CA ALA A 544 -18.99 -8.39 28.70
C ALA A 544 -19.45 -7.94 27.30
N THR A 545 -20.30 -6.92 27.22
CA THR A 545 -20.80 -6.30 25.99
C THR A 545 -19.97 -5.07 25.57
N ASP A 546 -18.79 -4.88 26.16
CA ASP A 546 -17.91 -3.72 25.92
C ASP A 546 -18.54 -2.36 26.25
N ASP A 547 -19.66 -2.33 26.97
CA ASP A 547 -20.19 -1.12 27.58
C ASP A 547 -19.27 -0.72 28.75
N ARG A 548 -18.95 0.57 28.88
CA ARG A 548 -17.90 1.06 29.80
C ARG A 548 -18.40 2.24 30.62
N LEU A 549 -18.20 2.20 31.93
CA LEU A 549 -18.22 3.39 32.78
C LEU A 549 -16.82 3.99 32.79
N LEU A 550 -16.67 5.22 32.33
CA LEU A 550 -15.38 5.85 32.11
C LEU A 550 -15.20 7.11 32.96
N ILE A 551 -13.97 7.30 33.43
CA ILE A 551 -13.53 8.56 34.03
C ILE A 551 -12.34 9.09 33.23
N GLY A 552 -12.54 10.26 32.63
CA GLY A 552 -11.56 10.94 31.80
C GLY A 552 -11.12 12.28 32.38
N ILE A 553 -9.95 12.75 31.97
CA ILE A 553 -9.42 14.08 32.28
C ILE A 553 -9.16 14.80 30.95
N ASP A 554 -9.78 15.96 30.74
CA ASP A 554 -9.58 16.75 29.52
C ASP A 554 -8.29 17.59 29.56
N GLU A 555 -8.04 18.35 28.49
CA GLU A 555 -6.85 19.20 28.37
C GLU A 555 -6.85 20.37 29.35
N GLN A 556 -8.04 20.81 29.76
CA GLN A 556 -8.26 21.84 30.76
C GLN A 556 -8.11 21.30 32.19
N GLY A 557 -7.90 19.99 32.36
CA GLY A 557 -7.78 19.33 33.66
C GLY A 557 -9.12 19.10 34.34
N TRP A 558 -10.24 19.17 33.62
CA TRP A 558 -11.56 18.82 34.15
C TRP A 558 -11.75 17.31 34.10
N MET A 559 -12.35 16.77 35.17
CA MET A 559 -12.75 15.37 35.20
C MET A 559 -14.17 15.17 34.72
N LEU A 560 -14.35 14.10 33.95
CA LEU A 560 -15.61 13.75 33.32
C LEU A 560 -15.95 12.30 33.64
N LEU A 561 -17.22 12.07 33.93
CA LEU A 561 -17.81 10.75 34.17
C LEU A 561 -18.84 10.49 33.06
N PHE A 562 -18.72 9.38 32.34
CA PHE A 562 -19.65 9.04 31.26
C PHE A 562 -19.75 7.51 31.07
N ILE A 563 -20.78 7.08 30.34
CA ILE A 563 -21.01 5.68 29.97
C ILE A 563 -20.90 5.57 28.44
N ASP A 564 -20.06 4.67 27.95
CA ASP A 564 -19.82 4.35 26.54
C ASP A 564 -20.43 2.96 26.20
N ARG A 565 -21.00 2.79 25.00
CA ARG A 565 -21.74 1.57 24.59
C ARG A 565 -21.32 1.13 23.19
N GLN A 566 -20.70 -0.06 23.05
CA GLN A 566 -20.28 -0.59 21.73
C GLN A 566 -21.31 -1.51 21.05
N THR A 567 -22.35 -1.98 21.74
CA THR A 567 -23.23 -3.08 21.26
C THR A 567 -24.33 -2.73 20.24
N VAL A 568 -24.30 -1.56 19.62
CA VAL A 568 -25.40 -1.12 18.74
C VAL A 568 -24.87 -0.73 17.35
N PRO A 569 -25.27 -1.42 16.25
CA PRO A 569 -24.91 -1.06 14.87
C PRO A 569 -25.47 0.29 14.37
N TRP A 570 -26.04 1.09 15.27
CA TRP A 570 -26.50 2.43 15.05
C TRP A 570 -26.06 3.23 16.28
N PHE A 571 -25.24 4.25 16.07
CA PHE A 571 -25.15 5.34 17.03
C PHE A 571 -26.57 5.89 17.22
N LYS A 572 -27.25 5.56 18.32
CA LYS A 572 -27.91 6.65 19.03
C LYS A 572 -26.76 7.29 19.79
N GLN A 573 -26.25 8.35 19.20
CA GLN A 573 -25.68 9.44 19.96
C GLN A 573 -26.69 9.75 21.06
N LEU A 574 -26.49 9.19 22.25
CA LEU A 574 -26.86 9.88 23.46
C LEU A 574 -25.89 11.04 23.49
N HIS A 575 -26.30 12.11 22.80
CA HIS A 575 -25.86 13.44 23.13
C HIS A 575 -25.68 13.49 24.65
N GLY A 576 -24.46 13.78 25.10
CA GLY A 576 -24.39 14.83 26.08
C GLY A 576 -25.03 16.03 25.39
N SER A 577 -26.34 16.20 25.54
CA SER A 577 -27.00 17.38 25.04
C SER A 577 -26.30 18.55 25.75
N LEU A 578 -25.64 19.50 25.12
CA LEU A 578 -25.90 20.24 23.89
C LEU A 578 -26.31 19.42 22.65
N GLU A 579 -27.60 19.10 22.62
CA GLU A 579 -28.45 19.36 21.48
C GLU A 579 -29.76 19.86 22.06
N GLU A 580 -30.09 21.06 21.60
CA GLU A 580 -31.45 21.43 21.27
C GLU A 580 -32.16 20.21 20.65
N ALA A 581 -32.86 19.43 21.47
CA ALA A 581 -34.09 18.84 20.98
C ALA A 581 -34.96 20.02 20.54
N GLY A 582 -35.60 19.94 19.37
CA GLY A 582 -36.52 20.93 18.83
C GLY A 582 -37.69 21.29 19.76
N LEU A 583 -37.37 22.01 20.82
CA LEU A 583 -38.20 22.89 21.61
C LEU A 583 -37.61 24.25 21.34
N ASN A 584 -38.46 25.15 20.85
CA ASN A 584 -38.19 26.56 20.65
C ASN A 584 -37.13 27.11 21.60
N LYS A 585 -36.29 28.01 21.06
CA LYS A 585 -35.54 29.05 21.78
C LYS A 585 -36.37 29.66 22.91
N THR A 586 -36.42 29.01 24.06
CA THR A 586 -37.00 29.50 25.30
C THR A 586 -36.61 28.51 26.39
N ASN A 587 -35.64 28.93 27.21
CA ASN A 587 -35.35 28.49 28.59
C ASN A 587 -34.00 27.80 28.82
N GLU A 588 -32.94 28.60 28.74
CA GLU A 588 -31.69 28.45 29.51
C GLU A 588 -31.88 28.40 31.05
N LYS A 589 -33.12 28.37 31.57
CA LYS A 589 -33.42 28.46 33.00
C LYS A 589 -33.73 27.14 33.72
N ASP A 590 -33.82 26.01 33.03
CA ASP A 590 -34.13 24.72 33.69
C ASP A 590 -32.89 23.92 34.14
N TRP A 591 -31.67 24.45 33.93
CA TRP A 591 -30.42 23.86 34.45
C TRP A 591 -30.01 24.41 35.83
N GLU A 592 -30.78 25.35 36.41
CA GLU A 592 -30.57 25.89 37.77
C GLU A 592 -31.31 25.11 38.88
N GLY A 593 -31.79 23.89 38.59
CA GLY A 593 -32.35 22.98 39.59
C GLY A 593 -31.29 22.07 40.24
N ASN A 594 -30.58 22.57 41.25
CA ASN A 594 -29.74 21.81 42.21
C ASN A 594 -28.79 20.72 41.61
N GLY A 595 -27.72 21.13 40.92
CA GLY A 595 -26.52 20.27 40.79
C GLY A 595 -25.82 20.23 39.43
N GLY A 596 -25.64 21.35 38.73
CA GLY A 596 -24.70 21.40 37.60
C GLY A 596 -23.27 21.00 38.04
N PRO A 597 -22.43 20.42 37.16
CA PRO A 597 -21.09 20.00 37.52
C PRO A 597 -20.27 21.20 38.01
N LYS A 598 -19.83 21.16 39.26
CA LYS A 598 -18.80 22.09 39.73
C LYS A 598 -17.54 21.82 38.91
N LYS A 599 -17.15 22.78 38.06
CA LYS A 599 -15.90 22.72 37.29
C LYS A 599 -14.73 22.82 38.28
N LEU A 600 -14.15 21.67 38.63
CA LEU A 600 -12.93 21.60 39.42
C LEU A 600 -11.77 21.28 38.49
N VAL A 601 -10.79 22.19 38.43
CA VAL A 601 -9.56 22.01 37.66
C VAL A 601 -8.55 21.25 38.50
N LEU A 602 -8.06 20.12 38.00
CA LEU A 602 -6.99 19.37 38.62
C LEU A 602 -5.65 20.09 38.40
N LEU A 603 -4.90 20.31 39.48
CA LEU A 603 -3.59 20.93 39.43
C LEU A 603 -2.50 19.88 39.10
N VAL A 604 -1.69 20.18 38.08
CA VAL A 604 -0.56 19.31 37.71
C VAL A 604 0.44 19.23 38.86
N SER A 605 1.06 18.06 39.05
CA SER A 605 2.03 17.76 40.11
C SER A 605 1.48 17.78 41.54
N MET A 606 0.19 18.00 41.74
CA MET A 606 -0.47 17.91 43.05
C MET A 606 -1.30 16.64 43.19
N TRP A 607 -1.39 16.12 44.42
CA TRP A 607 -2.25 15.01 44.76
C TRP A 607 -3.70 15.45 44.88
N HIS A 608 -4.61 14.68 44.28
CA HIS A 608 -6.05 14.88 44.35
C HIS A 608 -6.70 13.58 44.79
N LYS A 609 -7.63 13.69 45.75
CA LYS A 609 -8.39 12.56 46.26
C LYS A 609 -9.62 12.36 45.39
N MET A 610 -9.77 11.19 44.79
CA MET A 610 -10.87 10.86 43.90
C MET A 610 -11.76 9.79 44.54
N MET A 611 -13.09 9.93 44.37
CA MET A 611 -14.02 8.92 44.83
C MET A 611 -15.19 8.76 43.84
N LEU A 612 -15.39 7.54 43.34
CA LEU A 612 -16.55 7.14 42.56
C LEU A 612 -17.50 6.34 43.46
N LYS A 613 -18.75 6.75 43.54
CA LYS A 613 -19.79 6.04 44.30
C LYS A 613 -20.89 5.55 43.36
N ARG A 614 -21.27 4.27 43.45
CA ARG A 614 -22.51 3.75 42.88
C ARG A 614 -23.57 3.66 43.96
N ARG A 615 -24.78 4.15 43.70
CA ARG A 615 -25.97 4.05 44.54
C ARG A 615 -27.13 3.60 43.65
N GLY A 616 -27.32 2.29 43.53
CA GLY A 616 -28.25 1.67 42.58
C GLY A 616 -27.80 1.90 41.13
N ASN A 617 -28.59 2.68 40.38
CA ASN A 617 -28.31 3.06 38.99
C ASN A 617 -27.63 4.43 38.85
N THR A 618 -27.38 5.12 39.97
CA THR A 618 -26.72 6.43 40.02
C THR A 618 -25.24 6.26 40.34
N TYR A 619 -24.40 6.98 39.60
CA TYR A 619 -22.96 7.08 39.78
C TYR A 619 -22.61 8.53 40.14
N LEU A 620 -21.81 8.72 41.19
CA LEU A 620 -21.43 10.03 41.72
C LEU A 620 -19.92 10.13 41.74
N LEU A 621 -19.37 11.22 41.19
CA LEU A 621 -17.94 11.49 41.18
C LEU A 621 -17.59 12.64 42.15
N PHE A 622 -16.62 12.40 43.01
CA PHE A 622 -16.10 13.37 43.98
C PHE A 622 -14.60 13.58 43.78
N VAL A 623 -14.17 14.81 44.04
CA VAL A 623 -12.76 15.21 44.03
C VAL A 623 -12.49 16.13 45.20
N ASN A 624 -11.47 15.82 46.00
CA ASN A 624 -11.12 16.57 47.20
C ASN A 624 -12.35 16.82 48.11
N GLY A 625 -13.23 15.82 48.20
CA GLY A 625 -14.48 15.89 48.97
C GLY A 625 -15.66 16.61 48.30
N THR A 626 -15.44 17.27 47.15
CA THR A 626 -16.50 17.98 46.42
C THR A 626 -17.12 17.08 45.35
N ARG A 627 -18.46 16.97 45.32
CA ARG A 627 -19.17 16.29 44.22
C ARG A 627 -19.05 17.12 42.94
N ILE A 628 -18.51 16.53 41.88
CA ILE A 628 -18.29 17.20 40.58
C ILE A 628 -19.13 16.63 39.44
N GLY A 629 -19.69 15.41 39.59
CA GLY A 629 -20.48 14.77 38.54
C GLY A 629 -21.46 13.73 39.06
N GLU A 630 -22.52 13.51 38.28
CA GLU A 630 -23.54 12.49 38.51
C GLU A 630 -24.01 11.92 37.16
N VAL A 631 -24.10 10.60 37.04
CA VAL A 631 -24.63 9.90 35.87
C VAL A 631 -25.62 8.83 36.32
N ARG A 632 -26.76 8.74 35.63
CA ARG A 632 -27.83 7.78 35.93
C ARG A 632 -28.04 6.82 34.77
N SER A 633 -27.73 5.54 35.00
CA SER A 633 -27.81 4.50 33.96
C SER A 633 -29.26 4.19 33.52
N ASP A 634 -30.23 4.27 34.43
CA ASP A 634 -31.65 4.09 34.15
C ASP A 634 -32.22 5.14 33.19
N ARG A 635 -31.83 6.41 33.36
CA ARG A 635 -32.23 7.51 32.48
C ARG A 635 -31.70 7.37 31.05
N LEU A 636 -30.70 6.51 30.86
CA LEU A 636 -30.11 6.22 29.55
C LEU A 636 -30.64 4.90 28.97
N GLY A 637 -31.70 4.32 29.57
CA GLY A 637 -32.34 3.08 29.11
C GLY A 637 -31.63 1.80 29.58
N TYR A 638 -30.74 1.89 30.57
CA TYR A 638 -30.01 0.73 31.09
C TYR A 638 -30.60 0.20 32.40
N GLY A 639 -30.63 -1.11 32.54
CA GLY A 639 -30.76 -1.78 33.83
C GLY A 639 -29.44 -1.75 34.63
N LYS A 640 -29.32 -2.66 35.60
CA LYS A 640 -28.10 -2.80 36.41
C LYS A 640 -26.91 -3.22 35.54
N LEU A 641 -25.93 -2.34 35.32
CA LEU A 641 -24.66 -2.69 34.66
C LEU A 641 -23.88 -3.72 35.50
N SER A 642 -23.37 -4.75 34.81
CA SER A 642 -22.56 -5.84 35.37
C SER A 642 -21.19 -5.87 34.72
N TYR A 643 -20.17 -5.51 35.48
CA TYR A 643 -18.80 -5.33 35.04
C TYR A 643 -18.00 -6.63 35.15
N ASN A 644 -17.17 -6.94 34.15
CA ASN A 644 -16.24 -8.08 34.15
C ASN A 644 -14.77 -7.65 34.24
N MET A 645 -14.49 -6.34 34.20
CA MET A 645 -13.14 -5.81 34.27
C MET A 645 -13.13 -4.41 34.87
N LEU A 646 -12.20 -4.15 35.78
CA LEU A 646 -11.76 -2.79 36.14
C LEU A 646 -10.39 -2.53 35.52
N SER A 647 -10.28 -1.48 34.72
CA SER A 647 -9.02 -1.03 34.12
C SER A 647 -8.64 0.34 34.64
N ILE A 648 -7.35 0.55 34.92
CA ILE A 648 -6.79 1.81 35.39
C ILE A 648 -5.67 2.23 34.44
N GLY A 649 -5.62 3.50 34.07
CA GLY A 649 -4.52 4.09 33.31
C GLY A 649 -4.74 4.14 31.81
N ASN A 650 -5.00 3.02 31.15
CA ASN A 650 -5.36 3.02 29.74
C ASN A 650 -6.39 1.92 29.49
N VAL A 651 -7.34 2.21 28.63
CA VAL A 651 -8.44 1.33 28.27
C VAL A 651 -8.39 1.40 26.76
N ASN A 652 -7.84 0.37 26.12
CA ASN A 652 -7.76 0.35 24.65
C ASN A 652 -9.19 0.45 24.11
N VAL A 653 -9.60 1.67 23.73
CA VAL A 653 -10.89 1.91 23.06
C VAL A 653 -10.80 1.48 21.60
N ASN A 654 -9.58 1.39 21.05
CA ASN A 654 -9.32 1.14 19.63
C ASN A 654 -8.73 -0.25 19.31
N ARG A 655 -8.63 -1.19 20.27
CA ARG A 655 -8.33 -2.60 19.97
C ARG A 655 -9.63 -3.39 19.89
N GLN A 656 -10.37 -3.27 18.79
CA GLN A 656 -11.24 -4.37 18.35
C GLN A 656 -10.37 -5.37 17.59
N GLY A 657 -9.77 -6.27 18.35
CA GLY A 657 -9.15 -7.49 17.85
C GLY A 657 -9.88 -8.70 18.44
N VAL A 658 -11.20 -8.80 18.23
CA VAL A 658 -11.98 -10.05 18.28
C VAL A 658 -13.22 -9.86 17.40
N GLU A 659 -13.33 -10.69 16.37
CA GLU A 659 -14.49 -11.03 15.55
C GLU A 659 -15.84 -10.35 15.87
N ALA A 660 -16.14 -9.25 15.18
CA ALA A 660 -17.52 -8.88 14.87
C ALA A 660 -17.60 -8.50 13.39
N LYS A 661 -18.11 -9.42 12.56
CA LYS A 661 -18.44 -9.11 11.15
C LYS A 661 -19.38 -7.90 11.13
N PRO A 662 -19.02 -6.76 10.50
CA PRO A 662 -19.97 -5.68 10.33
C PRO A 662 -21.04 -6.11 9.32
N LYS A 663 -22.29 -6.23 9.78
CA LYS A 663 -23.43 -6.41 8.87
C LYS A 663 -23.73 -5.08 8.17
N ARG A 664 -23.80 -5.16 6.84
CA ARG A 664 -24.06 -4.10 5.86
C ARG A 664 -25.23 -3.18 6.22
N GLY A 665 -25.05 -1.88 6.01
CA GLY A 665 -26.12 -0.88 5.87
C GLY A 665 -25.56 0.42 5.25
N PRO A 666 -26.25 1.04 4.27
CA PRO A 666 -25.86 2.35 3.73
C PRO A 666 -26.29 3.43 4.73
N PHE A 667 -25.56 4.55 4.79
CA PHE A 667 -25.71 5.64 5.77
C PHE A 667 -25.12 5.37 7.16
N SER A 668 -23.79 5.49 7.28
CA SER A 668 -23.11 5.75 8.55
C SER A 668 -22.43 7.12 8.47
N THR A 669 -23.10 8.15 8.96
CA THR A 669 -22.47 9.44 9.29
C THR A 669 -21.52 9.19 10.47
N GLN A 670 -20.20 9.26 10.22
CA GLN A 670 -19.19 9.23 11.28
C GLN A 670 -19.41 10.45 12.18
N ASN A 671 -19.65 10.21 13.47
CA ASN A 671 -19.65 11.24 14.51
C ASN A 671 -18.20 11.68 14.80
N PRO A 672 -17.95 12.91 15.32
CA PRO A 672 -16.60 13.39 15.57
C PRO A 672 -15.90 12.51 16.63
N ASP A 673 -14.72 12.01 16.27
CA ASP A 673 -13.96 11.02 17.02
C ASP A 673 -13.47 11.56 18.37
N VAL A 674 -14.07 11.09 19.47
CA VAL A 674 -13.53 11.34 20.81
C VAL A 674 -12.26 10.51 21.02
N LEU A 675 -11.10 11.18 21.07
CA LEU A 675 -9.82 10.51 21.24
C LEU A 675 -9.49 10.27 22.72
N PHE A 676 -9.51 9.01 23.14
CA PHE A 676 -9.02 8.59 24.44
C PHE A 676 -7.53 8.21 24.38
N VAL A 677 -6.72 8.85 25.22
CA VAL A 677 -5.34 8.43 25.50
C VAL A 677 -5.26 7.94 26.94
N GLY A 678 -4.26 7.15 27.30
CA GLY A 678 -4.12 6.78 28.71
C GLY A 678 -3.60 7.90 29.60
N PHE A 679 -3.87 7.77 30.89
CA PHE A 679 -3.42 8.59 31.98
C PHE A 679 -1.89 8.73 32.04
N ASN A 680 -1.42 9.96 32.27
CA ASN A 680 -0.02 10.28 32.50
C ASN A 680 0.17 10.88 33.90
N GLY A 681 0.61 10.06 34.84
CA GLY A 681 0.68 10.47 36.24
C GLY A 681 1.01 9.34 37.18
N CYS A 682 0.60 9.51 38.42
CA CYS A 682 0.75 8.53 39.47
C CYS A 682 -0.57 8.28 40.18
N ILE A 683 -0.74 7.05 40.67
CA ILE A 683 -1.90 6.63 41.45
C ILE A 683 -1.42 5.93 42.72
N GLU A 684 -2.04 6.27 43.85
CA GLU A 684 -1.85 5.57 45.12
C GLU A 684 -3.20 5.38 45.84
N ASN A 685 -3.19 4.61 46.94
CA ASN A 685 -4.36 4.41 47.80
C ASN A 685 -5.62 3.93 47.06
N LEU A 686 -5.49 3.04 46.07
CA LEU A 686 -6.64 2.43 45.40
C LEU A 686 -7.42 1.52 46.35
N HIS A 687 -8.69 1.81 46.58
CA HIS A 687 -9.60 1.02 47.39
C HIS A 687 -10.91 0.75 46.66
N ILE A 688 -11.49 -0.43 46.91
CA ILE A 688 -12.87 -0.74 46.54
C ILE A 688 -13.60 -1.23 47.78
N ASN A 689 -14.67 -0.53 48.15
CA ASN A 689 -15.49 -0.80 49.35
C ASN A 689 -14.64 -0.95 50.62
N GLY A 690 -13.66 -0.06 50.80
CA GLY A 690 -12.76 -0.05 51.96
C GLY A 690 -11.62 -1.07 51.93
N LYS A 691 -11.61 -2.04 51.00
CA LYS A 691 -10.44 -2.91 50.79
C LYS A 691 -9.43 -2.20 49.89
N GLN A 692 -8.20 -2.04 50.37
CA GLN A 692 -7.08 -1.59 49.54
C GLN A 692 -6.76 -2.66 48.48
N LEU A 693 -6.65 -2.25 47.23
CA LEU A 693 -6.17 -3.11 46.15
C LEU A 693 -4.68 -2.85 45.94
N SER A 694 -3.90 -3.93 46.05
CA SER A 694 -2.49 -3.89 45.69
C SER A 694 -2.29 -4.11 44.20
N THR A 695 -1.18 -3.62 43.65
CA THR A 695 -0.78 -3.88 42.26
C THR A 695 -0.59 -5.38 41.98
N ALA A 696 -0.24 -6.16 43.01
CA ALA A 696 -0.10 -7.62 42.91
C ALA A 696 -1.44 -8.36 42.73
N GLU A 697 -2.58 -7.73 43.02
CA GLU A 697 -3.92 -8.30 42.78
C GLU A 697 -4.44 -8.03 41.36
N ALA A 698 -3.70 -7.26 40.54
CA ALA A 698 -4.04 -7.06 39.15
C ALA A 698 -3.87 -8.38 38.37
N THR A 699 -4.86 -8.71 37.54
CA THR A 699 -4.84 -9.91 36.70
C THR A 699 -3.92 -9.74 35.49
N SER A 700 -3.68 -8.51 35.05
CA SER A 700 -2.65 -8.17 34.07
C SER A 700 -2.29 -6.69 34.14
N GLY A 701 -1.17 -6.33 33.53
CA GLY A 701 -0.78 -4.93 33.37
C GLY A 701 0.36 -4.75 32.39
N GLU A 702 0.52 -3.50 31.94
CA GLU A 702 1.53 -3.09 30.97
C GLU A 702 2.18 -1.78 31.45
N ASN A 703 3.51 -1.67 31.33
CA ASN A 703 4.29 -0.46 31.61
C ASN A 703 4.03 0.17 32.98
N ILE A 704 3.91 -0.65 34.02
CA ILE A 704 3.71 -0.17 35.39
C ILE A 704 5.05 -0.13 36.12
N ALA A 705 5.37 1.04 36.67
CA ALA A 705 6.59 1.28 37.43
C ALA A 705 6.26 2.02 38.74
N GLU A 706 7.26 2.21 39.59
CA GLU A 706 7.15 3.08 40.75
C GLU A 706 7.03 4.55 40.30
N CYS A 707 6.16 5.30 40.98
CA CYS A 707 6.05 6.75 40.87
C CYS A 707 7.08 7.45 41.77
#